data_AF-A0A2E0VVY2-F1
#
_entry.id   AF-A0A2E0VVY2-F1
#
_cell.length_a   1.000
_cell.length_b   1.000
_cell.length_c   1.000
_cell.angle_alpha   90.00
_cell.angle_beta   90.00
_cell.angle_gamma   90.00
#
_symmetry.space_group_name_H-M   'P 1'
#
loop_
_entity.id
_entity.type
_entity.pdbx_description
1 polymer ?
#
loop_
_entity_poly.entity_id
_entity_poly.type
_entity_poly.pdbx_seq_one_letter_code
_entity_poly.pdbx_strand_id
1 'polypeptide(L)'
;MKPFPKLPITRHRSSVPIPKALTYLRNTIVFAFMLAFSVTQVSAQFFECHTESLTQNENSGSTHCWPDNQPPCEETLNFAPDPDFPEHTPIKYVKVVLHIFQNQNAVFPPGNFSNSQYDLDILRSWFHHPTKGINARLANLCDPQPKVPGNESPHIPDARVQFLFDGIENQDVFFYEDATLWGGGYFCGNKGSYYGQLVNAAVNNNPTVQNDPEILNSVHVFMTGASMSSSGNCIDYAGGGYTFMFSSCGQSLPGIVLYGQYYNYLFDEYGLDPNGYTFGAHTPTPENIPYGGNGILVEWLHMATVDHPGTNSHIGGPNPNTNDGCDDTPYPATENNMMDSSLPTEQRCALTQCQLGRMHHFLQNNQPVWLRTAENNFAYPAVTQFCQTSLPDIEIPDGADVEWKNPRQLRSNLIVRSGGKLTIRCDLGMPKDAQIVVEPGGELFIEGARIYNNCSGDLWQGIIVQGNPAQHQYKLFGQRYQGFVSMQDATVEGAEVAVRLYDPADPLGTSGGVVVATNSSFYNNLQAVSFTTYHNFNPLNGNKPAGNLSRFSECTFDIDDAFQGDISLFRAHASLRNVEGVYFTSCNFSNNSSVSNLYQRGDGIKAFQAGFTVNAKCTSGQLPCEGYLNGSFRGFDTGVRVSLGSATPFRIMRTDFSGNGRGVFAFKSDLAYVVQSNFEVGSMYKAAVVDSFIGVQLTSCTGYKVEENTLQPLPSGLPANAKTIGILIQSSGPQPNEQYKNTFAALDYASLANGQNRDVSNPIVGHQYRCNDNSPGNLKYDFAVPEENWNPYAGVAGNQGSAQEAAGNSFSPMPTLPESHFLNQEAPLTYYRDFGITFTNYSNSITISDAPGNTCPSKLPGKEDKLGENEKQQYQSEVTGSGSASEMSFAANMLVRDYLVDTSAIDYDSARLWLAAKGYLYDHFLIVDTWLQQQEPDSAQTALDAIPQTLLLEGQDQVEYNYFDSLKTLQISALQQGQTEQQMADANETALAGIADAGDYYASAQAQNLLNEYKGYSYQPAIVLPGSGQQGLKLPEEVTFQQEEGLQLRAVPNPAKDFVDVHYRLDKSYSSTRAILTDLSGKVLQGTALPDKSGVQHLDVSKLEQGVYLIALEADGQRLLTTRVVIVK
;
A
#
# COMPACT_ATOMS: atom_id res chain seq x y z
N MET A 1 -10.25 40.70 38.61
CA MET A 1 -9.95 40.81 40.06
C MET A 1 -8.88 39.77 40.42
N LYS A 2 -8.31 39.80 41.63
CA LYS A 2 -7.47 38.72 42.21
C LYS A 2 -8.37 37.53 42.65
N PRO A 3 -7.86 36.29 42.97
CA PRO A 3 -6.54 36.01 43.57
C PRO A 3 -5.72 34.75 43.13
N PHE A 4 -4.39 34.90 43.20
CA PHE A 4 -3.36 33.89 43.55
C PHE A 4 -3.22 33.77 45.10
N PRO A 5 -2.63 32.71 45.74
CA PRO A 5 -1.27 32.15 45.55
C PRO A 5 -1.24 30.59 45.61
N LYS A 6 -0.21 29.78 46.00
CA LYS A 6 1.16 29.84 46.61
C LYS A 6 1.90 28.52 46.17
N LEU A 7 3.22 28.28 46.13
CA LEU A 7 4.47 28.65 46.85
C LEU A 7 4.65 28.01 48.26
N PRO A 8 5.81 27.39 48.60
CA PRO A 8 7.10 28.14 48.71
C PRO A 8 8.49 27.44 48.49
N ILE A 9 9.45 28.19 47.90
CA ILE A 9 10.84 28.54 48.39
C ILE A 9 11.87 27.40 48.69
N THR A 10 13.09 27.40 48.11
CA THR A 10 14.36 28.02 48.63
C THR A 10 15.40 28.47 47.55
N ARG A 11 16.53 29.09 47.94
CA ARG A 11 17.57 29.73 47.08
C ARG A 11 18.98 29.73 47.71
N HIS A 12 20.05 29.79 46.90
CA HIS A 12 21.30 30.58 47.10
C HIS A 12 21.89 30.93 45.69
N ARG A 13 22.14 32.20 45.30
CA ARG A 13 23.38 33.06 45.38
C ARG A 13 24.59 32.52 44.56
N SER A 14 25.36 33.31 43.79
CA SER A 14 25.59 34.79 43.77
C SER A 14 26.18 35.40 42.46
N SER A 15 25.90 36.71 42.20
CA SER A 15 26.62 37.75 41.38
C SER A 15 26.97 37.52 39.88
N VAL A 16 26.63 38.33 38.84
CA VAL A 16 26.53 39.82 38.58
C VAL A 16 27.89 40.46 38.18
N PRO A 17 28.05 41.37 37.16
CA PRO A 17 27.12 42.34 36.47
C PRO A 17 26.92 42.13 34.92
N ILE A 18 25.89 42.62 34.16
CA ILE A 18 25.25 43.97 33.88
C ILE A 18 26.09 44.81 32.85
N PRO A 19 25.54 45.57 31.83
CA PRO A 19 24.16 46.06 31.53
C PRO A 19 23.54 45.70 30.13
N LYS A 20 22.20 45.63 29.93
CA LYS A 20 21.17 46.65 29.46
C LYS A 20 21.32 47.15 27.99
N ALA A 21 20.25 47.48 27.22
CA ALA A 21 18.94 48.07 27.59
C ALA A 21 17.76 47.90 26.58
N LEU A 22 16.52 47.83 27.10
CA LEU A 22 15.25 48.53 26.76
C LEU A 22 14.82 48.86 25.29
N THR A 23 13.54 48.92 24.84
CA THR A 23 12.21 48.30 25.19
C THR A 23 11.16 48.68 24.09
N TYR A 24 9.99 48.01 24.08
CA TYR A 24 8.61 48.56 23.87
C TYR A 24 7.90 48.65 22.49
N LEU A 25 6.84 47.82 22.37
CA LEU A 25 5.42 48.18 22.18
C LEU A 25 4.73 48.16 20.77
N ARG A 26 3.55 47.50 20.76
CA ARG A 26 2.26 47.81 20.10
C ARG A 26 1.84 47.06 18.81
N ASN A 27 0.56 46.63 18.83
CA ASN A 27 -0.18 46.01 17.72
C ASN A 27 -0.81 47.06 16.79
N THR A 28 -1.15 46.65 15.55
CA THR A 28 -2.53 46.64 14.98
C THR A 28 -2.53 45.88 13.64
N ILE A 29 -3.64 45.24 13.27
CA ILE A 29 -3.79 44.32 12.12
C ILE A 29 -4.68 44.95 11.03
N VAL A 30 -4.28 44.87 9.75
CA VAL A 30 -5.19 44.84 8.58
C VAL A 30 -4.62 43.92 7.48
N PHE A 31 -5.44 42.96 7.06
CA PHE A 31 -5.43 42.15 5.83
C PHE A 31 -4.36 42.36 4.74
N ALA A 32 -3.62 41.29 4.43
CA ALA A 32 -3.78 40.52 3.18
C ALA A 32 -3.17 39.11 3.36
N PHE A 33 -3.82 38.06 2.86
CA PHE A 33 -3.34 36.67 2.96
C PHE A 33 -3.57 35.93 1.64
N MET A 34 -2.49 35.55 0.95
CA MET A 34 -2.49 34.55 -0.12
C MET A 34 -1.10 33.87 -0.19
N LEU A 35 -1.13 32.55 -0.29
CA LEU A 35 -0.08 31.61 -0.73
C LEU A 35 1.40 31.98 -0.46
N ALA A 36 1.96 31.38 0.60
CA ALA A 36 3.22 30.63 0.54
C ALA A 36 3.39 29.81 1.83
N PHE A 37 2.90 28.57 1.85
CA PHE A 37 3.32 27.57 2.85
C PHE A 37 4.42 26.73 2.23
N SER A 38 5.65 26.84 2.74
CA SER A 38 6.79 26.04 2.28
C SER A 38 7.67 25.64 3.46
N VAL A 39 7.67 24.35 3.75
CA VAL A 39 8.69 23.59 4.51
C VAL A 39 8.99 24.05 5.94
N THR A 40 8.81 23.13 6.89
CA THR A 40 9.33 23.22 8.25
C THR A 40 10.86 23.25 8.25
N GLN A 41 11.46 24.37 8.66
CA GLN A 41 12.87 24.38 9.07
C GLN A 41 13.03 23.58 10.36
N VAL A 42 13.30 22.27 10.23
CA VAL A 42 14.07 21.56 11.25
C VAL A 42 15.45 22.24 11.31
N SER A 43 15.92 22.55 12.52
CA SER A 43 17.22 23.21 12.69
C SER A 43 18.35 22.25 12.30
N ALA A 44 18.90 22.41 11.10
CA ALA A 44 20.11 21.72 10.68
C ALA A 44 21.21 21.98 11.72
N GLN A 45 21.76 20.91 12.30
CA GLN A 45 22.99 21.00 13.06
C GLN A 45 24.12 21.20 12.05
N PHE A 46 24.88 22.28 12.21
CA PHE A 46 25.98 22.60 11.31
C PHE A 46 27.16 21.66 11.59
N PHE A 47 27.48 20.82 10.61
CA PHE A 47 28.76 20.11 10.56
C PHE A 47 29.77 20.98 9.79
N GLU A 48 30.96 21.13 10.36
CA GLU A 48 32.10 21.80 9.72
C GLU A 48 33.08 20.74 9.20
N CYS A 49 34.02 21.10 8.32
CA CYS A 49 35.01 20.16 7.80
C CYS A 49 36.43 20.71 7.89
N HIS A 50 37.40 19.83 8.11
CA HIS A 50 38.84 20.14 8.22
C HIS A 50 39.61 19.81 6.95
N THR A 51 40.52 20.72 6.57
CA THR A 51 41.76 20.42 5.84
C THR A 51 42.83 21.47 6.17
N GLU A 52 43.61 21.27 7.23
CA GLU A 52 44.99 21.81 7.34
C GLU A 52 45.76 21.04 8.42
N SER A 53 47.04 20.71 8.18
CA SER A 53 47.77 19.73 9.00
C SER A 53 48.86 20.35 9.90
N LEU A 54 48.67 20.14 11.20
CA LEU A 54 49.71 19.94 12.22
C LEU A 54 50.92 20.90 12.24
N THR A 55 50.75 22.03 12.96
CA THR A 55 51.80 22.47 13.91
C THR A 55 51.19 22.66 15.31
N GLN A 56 51.96 22.40 16.37
CA GLN A 56 51.46 22.03 17.71
C GLN A 56 50.82 23.16 18.57
N ASN A 57 50.22 24.23 18.01
CA ASN A 57 49.93 25.45 18.79
C ASN A 57 48.56 26.15 18.66
N GLU A 58 47.57 25.64 17.90
CA GLU A 58 46.23 26.28 17.81
C GLU A 58 45.08 25.43 18.38
N ASN A 59 45.15 25.14 19.68
CA ASN A 59 44.07 24.50 20.44
C ASN A 59 42.89 25.45 20.73
N SER A 60 42.08 25.82 19.73
CA SER A 60 40.70 26.31 19.96
C SER A 60 39.86 26.39 18.68
N GLY A 61 38.83 25.53 18.55
CA GLY A 61 37.73 25.73 17.59
C GLY A 61 37.68 24.79 16.39
N SER A 62 38.48 23.72 16.37
CA SER A 62 38.45 22.68 15.34
C SER A 62 37.24 21.75 15.52
N THR A 63 36.25 21.82 14.62
CA THR A 63 35.08 20.91 14.59
C THR A 63 35.15 19.98 13.36
N HIS A 64 34.95 18.68 13.53
CA HIS A 64 35.19 17.66 12.49
C HIS A 64 33.98 17.44 11.55
N CYS A 65 34.23 16.90 10.33
CA CYS A 65 33.19 16.45 9.36
C CYS A 65 32.26 15.35 9.91
N TRP A 66 32.61 14.82 11.07
CA TRP A 66 32.00 13.73 11.81
C TRP A 66 31.97 14.18 13.28
N PRO A 67 30.91 13.96 14.06
CA PRO A 67 30.86 14.49 15.42
C PRO A 67 31.88 13.78 16.33
N ASP A 68 32.76 14.55 16.98
CA ASP A 68 33.86 14.13 17.87
C ASP A 68 33.47 13.13 18.98
N ASN A 69 32.16 12.90 19.19
CA ASN A 69 31.57 12.15 20.29
C ASN A 69 30.98 10.79 19.86
N GLN A 70 31.07 10.39 18.57
CA GLN A 70 30.51 9.13 18.07
C GLN A 70 31.57 8.32 17.30
N PRO A 71 31.69 6.99 17.53
CA PRO A 71 32.66 6.15 16.82
C PRO A 71 32.31 6.09 15.32
N PRO A 72 33.22 6.44 14.39
CA PRO A 72 32.87 6.55 12.97
C PRO A 72 32.27 5.27 12.37
N CYS A 73 32.84 4.10 12.68
CA CYS A 73 32.48 2.87 11.97
C CYS A 73 31.10 2.30 12.30
N GLU A 74 30.69 2.23 13.57
CA GLU A 74 29.45 1.56 13.96
C GLU A 74 28.22 2.11 13.21
N GLU A 75 28.23 3.42 12.92
CA GLU A 75 27.18 4.09 12.15
C GLU A 75 27.41 3.98 10.63
N THR A 76 28.64 4.19 10.15
CA THR A 76 28.90 4.23 8.70
C THR A 76 28.99 2.87 8.01
N LEU A 77 29.29 1.77 8.71
CA LEU A 77 29.40 0.43 8.11
C LEU A 77 28.15 0.05 7.29
N ASN A 78 26.96 0.49 7.72
CA ASN A 78 25.69 0.27 7.05
C ASN A 78 25.54 1.02 5.70
N PHE A 79 26.42 1.96 5.38
CA PHE A 79 26.45 2.71 4.10
C PHE A 79 27.41 2.09 3.08
N ALA A 80 28.28 1.17 3.49
CA ALA A 80 29.16 0.47 2.56
C ALA A 80 28.35 -0.37 1.56
N PRO A 81 28.91 -0.68 0.38
CA PRO A 81 28.38 -1.76 -0.46
C PRO A 81 28.32 -3.06 0.34
N ASP A 82 27.32 -3.89 0.06
CA ASP A 82 27.26 -5.23 0.65
C ASP A 82 28.46 -6.06 0.15
N PRO A 83 29.18 -6.82 1.00
CA PRO A 83 30.32 -7.61 0.56
C PRO A 83 29.97 -8.73 -0.43
N ASP A 84 28.81 -9.37 -0.25
CA ASP A 84 28.34 -10.47 -1.09
C ASP A 84 27.54 -9.95 -2.30
N PHE A 85 26.89 -8.78 -2.16
CA PHE A 85 26.02 -8.16 -3.19
C PHE A 85 26.31 -6.66 -3.44
N PRO A 86 27.55 -6.25 -3.79
CA PRO A 86 27.94 -4.84 -3.92
C PRO A 86 27.13 -4.10 -4.99
N GLU A 87 26.58 -4.81 -5.98
CA GLU A 87 25.73 -4.26 -7.03
C GLU A 87 24.39 -3.69 -6.50
N HIS A 88 23.89 -4.15 -5.34
CA HIS A 88 22.69 -3.59 -4.69
C HIS A 88 22.85 -2.12 -4.28
N THR A 89 24.09 -1.61 -4.22
CA THR A 89 24.40 -0.20 -3.97
C THR A 89 24.63 0.52 -5.32
N PRO A 90 23.86 1.57 -5.67
CA PRO A 90 24.06 2.31 -6.92
C PRO A 90 25.39 3.05 -6.99
N ILE A 91 26.00 3.10 -8.18
CA ILE A 91 27.25 3.84 -8.41
C ILE A 91 27.03 5.35 -8.20
N LYS A 92 27.93 5.98 -7.46
CA LYS A 92 28.02 7.44 -7.30
C LYS A 92 28.99 8.00 -8.35
N TYR A 93 28.62 9.06 -9.07
CA TYR A 93 29.47 9.66 -10.11
C TYR A 93 30.02 11.02 -9.68
N VAL A 94 31.28 11.32 -10.04
CA VAL A 94 31.99 12.55 -9.65
C VAL A 94 32.58 13.22 -10.88
N LYS A 95 32.20 14.47 -11.21
CA LYS A 95 32.85 15.22 -12.31
C LYS A 95 34.13 15.91 -11.80
N VAL A 96 35.22 15.77 -12.56
CA VAL A 96 36.53 16.38 -12.27
C VAL A 96 36.93 17.32 -13.39
N VAL A 97 37.62 18.41 -13.06
CA VAL A 97 38.20 19.38 -14.00
C VAL A 97 39.66 19.65 -13.61
N LEU A 98 40.57 19.56 -14.57
CA LEU A 98 42.01 19.82 -14.38
C LEU A 98 42.38 21.24 -14.83
N HIS A 99 43.08 21.97 -13.96
CA HIS A 99 43.59 23.33 -14.21
C HIS A 99 45.12 23.30 -14.15
N ILE A 100 45.77 23.31 -15.30
CA ILE A 100 47.19 23.02 -15.48
C ILE A 100 47.97 24.33 -15.66
N PHE A 101 48.74 24.72 -14.65
CA PHE A 101 49.57 25.91 -14.67
C PHE A 101 50.94 25.61 -15.28
N GLN A 102 51.38 26.47 -16.18
CA GLN A 102 52.55 26.34 -17.04
C GLN A 102 53.52 27.53 -16.85
N ASN A 103 54.77 27.29 -17.24
CA ASN A 103 55.86 28.26 -17.23
C ASN A 103 56.86 27.94 -18.35
N GLN A 104 56.83 28.71 -19.43
CA GLN A 104 57.76 28.61 -20.57
C GLN A 104 59.24 28.82 -20.20
N ASN A 105 59.54 29.34 -19.00
CA ASN A 105 60.90 29.57 -18.49
C ASN A 105 61.34 28.47 -17.49
N ALA A 106 60.54 27.43 -17.26
CA ALA A 106 60.91 26.29 -16.44
C ALA A 106 61.94 25.39 -17.12
N VAL A 107 62.56 24.48 -16.35
CA VAL A 107 63.69 23.63 -16.81
C VAL A 107 63.34 22.79 -18.05
N PHE A 108 62.11 22.30 -18.12
CA PHE A 108 61.55 21.60 -19.28
C PHE A 108 60.25 22.30 -19.70
N PRO A 109 60.28 23.24 -20.68
CA PRO A 109 59.09 23.96 -21.14
C PRO A 109 58.03 23.02 -21.75
N PRO A 110 56.72 23.23 -21.52
CA PRO A 110 56.10 24.39 -20.87
C PRO A 110 56.00 24.28 -19.33
N GLY A 111 56.84 23.46 -18.69
CA GLY A 111 56.95 23.35 -17.23
C GLY A 111 55.87 22.47 -16.58
N ASN A 112 54.94 21.96 -17.36
CA ASN A 112 53.86 21.07 -16.95
C ASN A 112 53.36 20.31 -18.19
N PHE A 113 52.35 19.45 -18.05
CA PHE A 113 51.63 18.86 -19.18
C PHE A 113 51.08 19.94 -20.12
N SER A 114 51.00 19.65 -21.42
CA SER A 114 50.49 20.58 -22.45
C SER A 114 49.18 20.13 -23.08
N ASN A 115 48.61 20.93 -23.99
CA ASN A 115 47.47 20.52 -24.81
C ASN A 115 47.86 19.62 -26.00
N SER A 116 49.08 19.04 -25.98
CA SER A 116 49.43 18.00 -26.94
C SER A 116 48.53 16.78 -26.77
N GLN A 117 48.21 16.09 -27.87
CA GLN A 117 47.38 14.89 -27.82
C GLN A 117 48.01 13.79 -26.93
N TYR A 118 49.34 13.71 -26.89
CA TYR A 118 50.08 12.79 -26.03
C TYR A 118 49.85 13.07 -24.54
N ASP A 119 49.98 14.33 -24.12
CA ASP A 119 49.72 14.74 -22.73
C ASP A 119 48.25 14.54 -22.35
N LEU A 120 47.31 14.86 -23.25
CA LEU A 120 45.88 14.64 -23.01
C LEU A 120 45.54 13.15 -22.87
N ASP A 121 46.18 12.26 -23.64
CA ASP A 121 46.00 10.81 -23.51
C ASP A 121 46.64 10.25 -22.22
N ILE A 122 47.78 10.83 -21.78
CA ILE A 122 48.33 10.57 -20.45
C ILE A 122 47.32 10.98 -19.38
N LEU A 123 46.76 12.20 -19.41
CA LEU A 123 45.78 12.68 -18.42
C LEU A 123 44.50 11.81 -18.42
N ARG A 124 44.02 11.36 -19.58
CA ARG A 124 42.88 10.40 -19.68
C ARG A 124 43.20 9.06 -19.02
N SER A 125 44.42 8.56 -19.18
CA SER A 125 44.87 7.30 -18.54
C SER A 125 44.77 7.37 -17.01
N TRP A 126 44.86 8.56 -16.41
CA TRP A 126 44.78 8.73 -14.95
C TRP A 126 43.44 8.25 -14.40
N PHE A 127 42.36 8.42 -15.16
CA PHE A 127 41.03 7.95 -14.79
C PHE A 127 40.71 6.58 -15.39
N HIS A 128 41.08 6.36 -16.67
CA HIS A 128 40.53 5.28 -17.50
C HIS A 128 41.51 4.18 -17.91
N HIS A 129 42.77 4.18 -17.46
CA HIS A 129 43.67 3.04 -17.76
C HIS A 129 43.10 1.74 -17.16
N PRO A 130 42.88 0.67 -17.95
CA PRO A 130 41.96 -0.44 -17.62
C PRO A 130 42.33 -1.26 -16.38
N THR A 131 43.54 -1.11 -15.83
CA THR A 131 44.00 -1.80 -14.61
C THR A 131 44.73 -0.88 -13.62
N LYS A 132 44.84 0.43 -13.89
CA LYS A 132 45.64 1.38 -13.08
C LYS A 132 45.00 2.76 -12.89
N GLY A 133 44.08 3.14 -13.77
CA GLY A 133 43.31 4.38 -13.64
C GLY A 133 42.40 4.33 -12.42
N ILE A 134 42.02 5.50 -11.91
CA ILE A 134 41.24 5.62 -10.67
C ILE A 134 39.95 4.79 -10.74
N ASN A 135 39.22 4.83 -11.87
CA ASN A 135 37.98 4.06 -12.06
C ASN A 135 38.22 2.54 -12.03
N ALA A 136 39.31 2.08 -12.65
CA ALA A 136 39.66 0.65 -12.65
C ALA A 136 40.02 0.15 -11.25
N ARG A 137 40.73 0.97 -10.45
CA ARG A 137 41.13 0.61 -9.08
C ARG A 137 39.97 0.62 -8.10
N LEU A 138 39.03 1.56 -8.22
CA LEU A 138 37.83 1.60 -7.38
C LEU A 138 36.84 0.49 -7.73
N ALA A 139 36.75 0.07 -8.99
CA ALA A 139 35.92 -1.05 -9.42
C ALA A 139 36.57 -2.44 -9.24
N ASN A 140 37.83 -2.52 -8.77
CA ASN A 140 38.57 -3.77 -8.55
C ASN A 140 39.46 -3.63 -7.30
N LEU A 141 38.83 -3.50 -6.13
CA LEU A 141 39.51 -3.47 -4.84
C LEU A 141 40.16 -4.82 -4.51
N CYS A 142 41.20 -4.78 -3.68
CA CYS A 142 41.79 -5.95 -3.03
C CYS A 142 41.07 -6.28 -1.71
N ASP A 143 41.21 -7.52 -1.26
CA ASP A 143 40.87 -7.92 0.11
C ASP A 143 41.72 -7.14 1.14
N PRO A 144 41.14 -6.39 2.10
CA PRO A 144 41.92 -5.58 3.04
C PRO A 144 42.82 -6.41 3.97
N GLN A 145 44.10 -6.04 4.06
CA GLN A 145 45.11 -6.75 4.84
C GLN A 145 45.99 -5.80 5.69
N PRO A 146 46.45 -6.25 6.88
CA PRO A 146 46.18 -7.54 7.50
C PRO A 146 44.83 -7.57 8.23
N LYS A 147 44.20 -8.74 8.31
CA LYS A 147 42.95 -8.92 9.07
C LYS A 147 43.14 -8.64 10.57
N VAL A 148 42.39 -7.68 11.12
CA VAL A 148 42.40 -7.31 12.54
C VAL A 148 41.56 -8.31 13.34
N PRO A 149 42.13 -9.10 14.27
CA PRO A 149 41.38 -10.14 14.98
C PRO A 149 40.20 -9.60 15.79
N GLY A 150 38.97 -9.94 15.39
CA GLY A 150 37.72 -9.46 15.99
C GLY A 150 37.12 -8.19 15.35
N ASN A 151 37.86 -7.51 14.48
CA ASN A 151 37.45 -6.32 13.71
C ASN A 151 37.78 -6.51 12.22
N GLU A 152 37.64 -7.74 11.69
CA GLU A 152 38.03 -8.05 10.32
C GLU A 152 37.12 -7.35 9.29
N SER A 153 37.62 -6.36 8.56
CA SER A 153 36.92 -5.83 7.39
C SER A 153 36.64 -6.98 6.40
N PRO A 154 35.39 -7.17 5.94
CA PRO A 154 35.11 -8.05 4.82
C PRO A 154 35.77 -7.52 3.53
N HIS A 155 35.82 -8.37 2.51
CA HIS A 155 36.24 -7.98 1.17
C HIS A 155 35.02 -7.42 0.41
N ILE A 156 35.06 -6.14 0.07
CA ILE A 156 34.14 -5.53 -0.89
C ILE A 156 34.95 -5.30 -2.18
N PRO A 157 34.59 -5.89 -3.33
CA PRO A 157 35.40 -5.85 -4.55
C PRO A 157 35.21 -4.58 -5.40
N ASP A 158 34.07 -3.89 -5.25
CA ASP A 158 33.74 -2.65 -5.99
C ASP A 158 33.34 -1.56 -5.00
N ALA A 159 34.07 -0.44 -5.03
CA ALA A 159 33.83 0.74 -4.18
C ALA A 159 32.53 1.50 -4.53
N ARG A 160 31.90 1.21 -5.68
CA ARG A 160 30.66 1.84 -6.18
C ARG A 160 30.78 3.36 -6.38
N VAL A 161 31.96 3.84 -6.77
CA VAL A 161 32.23 5.24 -7.13
C VAL A 161 33.01 5.31 -8.44
N GLN A 162 32.63 6.22 -9.34
CA GLN A 162 33.30 6.45 -10.62
C GLN A 162 33.48 7.94 -10.92
N PHE A 163 34.61 8.29 -11.53
CA PHE A 163 34.97 9.64 -11.94
C PHE A 163 34.72 9.88 -13.42
N LEU A 164 34.13 11.03 -13.73
CA LEU A 164 33.81 11.51 -15.06
C LEU A 164 34.86 12.54 -15.50
N PHE A 165 35.63 12.19 -16.52
CA PHE A 165 36.69 13.02 -17.09
C PHE A 165 36.94 12.60 -18.54
N ASP A 166 36.81 13.54 -19.48
CA ASP A 166 36.89 13.32 -20.92
C ASP A 166 38.29 13.66 -21.46
N GLY A 167 39.02 14.52 -20.75
CA GLY A 167 40.35 14.98 -21.14
C GLY A 167 40.28 15.87 -22.38
N ILE A 168 39.41 16.88 -22.35
CA ILE A 168 39.14 17.77 -23.49
C ILE A 168 39.46 19.22 -23.10
N GLU A 169 40.31 19.85 -23.91
CA GLU A 169 40.74 21.24 -23.72
C GLU A 169 39.54 22.21 -23.77
N ASN A 170 39.43 23.08 -22.78
CA ASN A 170 38.32 24.02 -22.55
C ASN A 170 36.97 23.39 -22.15
N GLN A 171 36.91 22.08 -21.90
CA GLN A 171 35.75 21.38 -21.35
C GLN A 171 36.03 20.88 -19.94
N ASP A 172 37.08 20.06 -19.75
CA ASP A 172 37.54 19.62 -18.43
C ASP A 172 39.05 19.60 -18.24
N VAL A 173 39.80 20.10 -19.22
CA VAL A 173 41.23 20.45 -19.07
C VAL A 173 41.44 21.91 -19.50
N PHE A 174 42.09 22.70 -18.65
CA PHE A 174 42.40 24.10 -18.90
C PHE A 174 43.89 24.36 -18.67
N PHE A 175 44.53 25.15 -19.52
CA PHE A 175 45.96 25.48 -19.44
C PHE A 175 46.18 26.97 -19.17
N TYR A 176 47.11 27.29 -18.27
CA TYR A 176 47.36 28.67 -17.80
C TYR A 176 48.86 28.97 -17.76
N GLU A 177 49.35 29.85 -18.65
CA GLU A 177 50.72 30.36 -18.58
C GLU A 177 50.85 31.42 -17.46
N ASP A 178 51.19 30.98 -16.26
CA ASP A 178 51.46 31.84 -15.10
C ASP A 178 52.60 31.25 -14.27
N ALA A 179 53.81 31.78 -14.46
CA ALA A 179 55.01 31.36 -13.75
C ALA A 179 54.97 31.58 -12.23
N THR A 180 54.03 32.37 -11.70
CA THR A 180 53.81 32.56 -10.26
C THR A 180 52.98 31.41 -9.69
N LEU A 181 51.85 31.12 -10.32
CA LEU A 181 50.92 30.08 -9.89
C LEU A 181 51.41 28.66 -10.23
N TRP A 182 52.23 28.53 -11.27
CA TRP A 182 53.01 27.32 -11.58
C TRP A 182 53.89 26.84 -10.41
N GLY A 183 54.35 27.74 -9.54
CA GLY A 183 55.09 27.44 -8.30
C GLY A 183 54.24 27.32 -7.04
N GLY A 184 52.90 27.29 -7.17
CA GLY A 184 51.95 27.36 -6.06
C GLY A 184 51.83 26.10 -5.18
N GLY A 185 52.74 25.13 -5.34
CA GLY A 185 52.58 23.76 -4.87
C GLY A 185 52.31 23.56 -3.37
N TYR A 186 53.05 24.21 -2.46
CA TYR A 186 52.73 24.37 -1.02
C TYR A 186 53.81 25.21 -0.29
N PHE A 187 53.51 26.45 0.14
CA PHE A 187 54.53 27.33 0.72
C PHE A 187 54.77 27.09 2.23
N CYS A 188 55.80 26.33 2.57
CA CYS A 188 56.23 26.08 3.96
C CYS A 188 56.78 27.35 4.64
N GLY A 189 55.94 28.17 5.29
CA GLY A 189 56.44 29.29 6.10
C GLY A 189 55.41 30.30 6.61
N ASN A 190 54.47 29.89 7.47
CA ASN A 190 53.53 30.75 8.22
C ASN A 190 52.70 31.78 7.41
N LYS A 191 52.63 31.69 6.07
CA LYS A 191 51.84 32.59 5.22
C LYS A 191 51.31 31.93 3.94
N GLY A 192 50.17 31.27 4.07
CA GLY A 192 49.19 31.09 3.00
C GLY A 192 49.50 30.03 1.93
N SER A 193 48.53 29.14 1.71
CA SER A 193 48.45 28.34 0.50
C SER A 193 48.17 29.24 -0.73
N TYR A 194 48.66 28.83 -1.92
CA TYR A 194 48.30 29.53 -3.17
C TYR A 194 46.89 29.19 -3.65
N TYR A 195 46.17 28.27 -2.99
CA TYR A 195 44.81 27.84 -3.32
C TYR A 195 43.86 28.99 -3.68
N GLY A 196 43.76 30.01 -2.80
CA GLY A 196 42.90 31.15 -3.04
C GLY A 196 43.27 31.98 -4.29
N GLN A 197 44.52 31.91 -4.76
CA GLN A 197 44.95 32.55 -6.01
C GLN A 197 44.70 31.64 -7.23
N LEU A 198 44.93 30.33 -7.08
CA LEU A 198 44.64 29.29 -8.08
C LEU A 198 43.14 29.27 -8.43
N VAL A 199 42.26 29.20 -7.43
CA VAL A 199 40.79 29.31 -7.59
C VAL A 199 40.40 30.64 -8.22
N ASN A 200 41.02 31.75 -7.79
CA ASN A 200 40.71 33.05 -8.38
C ASN A 200 41.08 33.12 -9.88
N ALA A 201 42.25 32.62 -10.27
CA ALA A 201 42.69 32.63 -11.67
C ALA A 201 41.89 31.65 -12.56
N ALA A 202 41.75 30.40 -12.12
CA ALA A 202 41.24 29.31 -12.95
C ALA A 202 39.73 29.04 -12.80
N VAL A 203 39.10 29.46 -11.69
CA VAL A 203 37.65 29.31 -11.49
C VAL A 203 36.95 30.66 -11.53
N ASN A 204 37.26 31.60 -10.65
CA ASN A 204 36.47 32.83 -10.50
C ASN A 204 36.64 33.83 -11.65
N ASN A 205 37.86 33.95 -12.20
CA ASN A 205 38.18 34.86 -13.30
C ASN A 205 38.11 34.18 -14.69
N ASN A 206 37.87 32.87 -14.77
CA ASN A 206 37.76 32.14 -16.04
C ASN A 206 36.30 32.16 -16.54
N PRO A 207 35.98 32.86 -17.64
CA PRO A 207 34.59 32.95 -18.12
C PRO A 207 34.04 31.62 -18.62
N THR A 208 34.87 30.70 -19.11
CA THR A 208 34.41 29.38 -19.56
C THR A 208 33.92 28.56 -18.37
N VAL A 209 34.63 28.62 -17.24
CA VAL A 209 34.24 27.92 -16.01
C VAL A 209 33.04 28.61 -15.35
N GLN A 210 33.02 29.94 -15.24
CA GLN A 210 31.90 30.66 -14.59
C GLN A 210 30.56 30.56 -15.33
N ASN A 211 30.57 30.46 -16.67
CA ASN A 211 29.34 30.41 -17.47
C ASN A 211 28.80 28.99 -17.70
N ASP A 212 29.54 27.95 -17.32
CA ASP A 212 29.11 26.55 -17.45
C ASP A 212 28.91 25.90 -16.06
N PRO A 213 27.66 25.66 -15.63
CA PRO A 213 27.37 25.02 -14.35
C PRO A 213 27.98 23.61 -14.19
N GLU A 214 28.25 22.88 -15.28
CA GLU A 214 28.87 21.55 -15.17
C GLU A 214 30.33 21.64 -14.75
N ILE A 215 31.04 22.61 -15.30
CA ILE A 215 32.45 22.87 -15.05
C ILE A 215 32.60 23.60 -13.70
N LEU A 216 31.71 24.54 -13.37
CA LEU A 216 31.75 25.25 -12.10
C LEU A 216 31.52 24.33 -10.89
N ASN A 217 30.57 23.40 -11.00
CA ASN A 217 30.18 22.48 -9.93
C ASN A 217 30.85 21.10 -10.11
N SER A 218 32.18 21.09 -10.14
CA SER A 218 33.02 19.89 -10.23
C SER A 218 34.08 19.86 -9.13
N VAL A 219 34.79 18.74 -8.97
CA VAL A 219 36.04 18.71 -8.20
C VAL A 219 37.15 19.37 -9.05
N HIS A 220 37.63 20.53 -8.62
CA HIS A 220 38.68 21.26 -9.32
C HIS A 220 40.08 20.80 -8.86
N VAL A 221 40.91 20.35 -9.80
CA VAL A 221 42.30 19.92 -9.53
C VAL A 221 43.27 20.92 -10.13
N PHE A 222 43.94 21.71 -9.30
CA PHE A 222 44.94 22.69 -9.70
C PHE A 222 46.30 22.03 -9.78
N MET A 223 46.73 21.70 -11.00
CA MET A 223 48.04 21.09 -11.28
C MET A 223 49.08 22.19 -11.48
N THR A 224 49.92 22.38 -10.47
CA THR A 224 51.09 23.25 -10.49
C THR A 224 52.33 22.44 -10.90
N GLY A 225 53.34 23.09 -11.48
CA GLY A 225 54.56 22.38 -11.89
C GLY A 225 55.46 22.05 -10.70
N ALA A 226 55.48 22.91 -9.67
CA ALA A 226 56.38 22.77 -8.53
C ALA A 226 55.89 23.52 -7.29
N SER A 227 56.59 23.35 -6.16
CA SER A 227 56.38 24.07 -4.92
C SER A 227 57.52 25.07 -4.63
N MET A 228 57.22 26.17 -3.94
CA MET A 228 58.22 27.16 -3.50
C MET A 228 58.66 26.93 -2.05
N SER A 229 59.97 26.82 -1.83
CA SER A 229 60.53 26.59 -0.49
C SER A 229 60.51 27.83 0.41
N SER A 230 60.67 27.60 1.72
CA SER A 230 60.70 28.62 2.77
C SER A 230 61.71 29.75 2.59
N SER A 231 62.73 29.57 1.73
CA SER A 231 63.75 30.59 1.42
C SER A 231 63.36 31.52 0.27
N GLY A 232 62.27 31.24 -0.45
CA GLY A 232 61.84 31.97 -1.65
C GLY A 232 62.80 31.88 -2.84
N ASN A 233 63.82 31.02 -2.78
CA ASN A 233 64.89 30.93 -3.77
C ASN A 233 65.17 29.49 -4.25
N CYS A 234 64.49 28.48 -3.70
CA CYS A 234 64.54 27.11 -4.20
C CYS A 234 63.13 26.65 -4.58
N ILE A 235 63.07 25.91 -5.69
CA ILE A 235 61.86 25.28 -6.21
C ILE A 235 61.97 23.79 -5.89
N ASP A 236 60.93 23.22 -5.29
CA ASP A 236 60.81 21.79 -5.03
C ASP A 236 59.94 21.14 -6.11
N TYR A 237 60.54 20.18 -6.82
CA TYR A 237 59.92 19.46 -7.93
C TYR A 237 59.38 18.08 -7.50
N ALA A 238 59.58 17.67 -6.24
CA ALA A 238 59.05 16.41 -5.74
C ALA A 238 57.52 16.38 -5.85
N GLY A 239 56.97 15.36 -6.50
CA GLY A 239 55.53 15.22 -6.68
C GLY A 239 54.77 15.07 -5.35
N GLY A 240 53.77 15.91 -5.14
CA GLY A 240 52.90 15.89 -3.96
C GLY A 240 51.52 16.51 -4.22
N GLY A 241 50.75 16.70 -3.15
CA GLY A 241 49.42 17.28 -3.18
C GLY A 241 48.97 17.87 -1.84
N TYR A 242 47.87 18.62 -1.87
CA TYR A 242 47.04 18.95 -0.70
C TYR A 242 45.60 19.28 -1.12
N THR A 243 44.64 18.95 -0.26
CA THR A 243 43.23 19.34 -0.38
C THR A 243 42.96 20.64 0.39
N PHE A 244 42.04 21.47 -0.12
CA PHE A 244 41.57 22.66 0.59
C PHE A 244 40.03 22.77 0.56
N MET A 245 39.39 22.71 1.73
CA MET A 245 37.94 22.81 1.92
C MET A 245 37.55 23.94 2.88
N PHE A 246 36.60 24.79 2.47
CA PHE A 246 36.04 25.84 3.35
C PHE A 246 34.81 25.32 4.12
N SER A 247 35.03 24.93 5.38
CA SER A 247 34.09 25.01 6.53
C SER A 247 32.64 24.55 6.32
N SER A 248 32.37 23.69 5.35
CA SER A 248 31.04 23.19 5.00
C SER A 248 31.19 21.95 4.14
N CYS A 249 30.49 20.86 4.50
CA CYS A 249 30.74 19.52 3.99
C CYS A 249 30.29 19.35 2.52
N GLY A 250 31.08 19.86 1.56
CA GLY A 250 30.81 19.76 0.13
C GLY A 250 29.93 20.88 -0.47
N GLN A 251 29.75 22.01 0.23
CA GLN A 251 28.94 23.15 -0.24
C GLN A 251 29.73 24.42 -0.60
N SER A 252 31.01 24.49 -0.28
CA SER A 252 31.95 25.47 -0.87
C SER A 252 32.68 24.85 -2.07
N LEU A 253 33.24 25.68 -2.97
CA LEU A 253 34.11 25.23 -4.08
C LEU A 253 35.32 24.47 -3.50
N PRO A 254 35.36 23.13 -3.60
CA PRO A 254 36.44 22.34 -3.06
C PRO A 254 37.50 22.12 -4.14
N GLY A 255 38.74 21.94 -3.72
CA GLY A 255 39.79 21.70 -4.69
C GLY A 255 41.01 21.01 -4.15
N ILE A 256 41.59 20.24 -5.05
CA ILE A 256 42.84 19.50 -4.88
C ILE A 256 43.92 20.34 -5.55
N VAL A 257 45.06 20.53 -4.90
CA VAL A 257 46.24 21.11 -5.53
C VAL A 257 47.27 20.01 -5.63
N LEU A 258 47.80 19.77 -6.83
CA LEU A 258 48.90 18.85 -7.07
C LEU A 258 50.12 19.64 -7.55
N TYR A 259 51.31 19.20 -7.17
CA TYR A 259 52.58 19.80 -7.58
C TYR A 259 53.60 18.72 -7.95
N GLY A 260 54.61 19.07 -8.74
CA GLY A 260 55.71 18.17 -9.13
C GLY A 260 55.32 17.00 -10.05
N GLN A 261 54.03 16.70 -10.22
CA GLN A 261 53.53 15.48 -10.91
C GLN A 261 54.07 15.31 -12.34
N TYR A 262 54.25 16.41 -13.08
CA TYR A 262 54.88 16.40 -14.41
C TYR A 262 56.37 16.02 -14.36
N TYR A 263 57.10 16.51 -13.36
CA TYR A 263 58.53 16.21 -13.20
C TYR A 263 58.76 14.80 -12.66
N ASN A 264 57.90 14.29 -11.77
CA ASN A 264 57.87 12.86 -11.45
C ASN A 264 57.66 12.02 -12.71
N TYR A 265 56.63 12.32 -13.52
CA TYR A 265 56.38 11.60 -14.77
C TYR A 265 57.58 11.63 -15.75
N LEU A 266 58.22 12.79 -15.95
CA LEU A 266 59.43 12.90 -16.78
C LEU A 266 60.64 12.15 -16.17
N PHE A 267 60.74 12.10 -14.85
CA PHE A 267 61.76 11.32 -14.15
C PHE A 267 61.54 9.81 -14.34
N ASP A 268 60.31 9.34 -14.20
CA ASP A 268 59.98 7.92 -14.31
C ASP A 268 60.05 7.41 -15.76
N GLU A 269 59.47 8.12 -16.73
CA GLU A 269 59.46 7.69 -18.14
C GLU A 269 60.83 7.88 -18.84
N TYR A 270 61.59 8.93 -18.48
CA TYR A 270 62.80 9.33 -19.22
C TYR A 270 64.08 9.52 -18.38
N GLY A 271 64.02 9.40 -17.05
CA GLY A 271 65.16 9.65 -16.15
C GLY A 271 65.54 11.12 -16.00
N LEU A 272 64.61 12.06 -16.27
CA LEU A 272 64.87 13.50 -16.35
C LEU A 272 64.58 14.23 -15.01
N ASP A 273 65.59 14.34 -14.14
CA ASP A 273 65.55 15.23 -12.97
C ASP A 273 65.79 16.71 -13.40
N PRO A 274 64.90 17.66 -13.06
CA PRO A 274 65.11 19.09 -13.33
C PRO A 274 66.31 19.72 -12.58
N ASN A 275 66.87 19.06 -11.57
CA ASN A 275 68.10 19.48 -10.89
C ASN A 275 69.39 18.95 -11.55
N GLY A 276 69.27 18.12 -12.60
CA GLY A 276 70.38 17.68 -13.43
C GLY A 276 71.14 16.43 -12.94
N TYR A 277 70.60 15.66 -12.00
CA TYR A 277 71.20 14.38 -11.59
C TYR A 277 70.76 13.22 -12.50
N THR A 278 71.72 12.59 -13.18
CA THR A 278 71.50 11.30 -13.84
C THR A 278 71.45 10.18 -12.80
N PHE A 279 70.27 9.60 -12.54
CA PHE A 279 70.15 8.45 -11.66
C PHE A 279 70.60 7.14 -12.31
N GLY A 280 71.15 6.25 -11.49
CA GLY A 280 71.89 5.08 -11.96
C GLY A 280 71.02 3.88 -12.33
N ALA A 281 70.66 3.77 -13.61
CA ALA A 281 70.35 2.51 -14.29
C ALA A 281 69.33 1.57 -13.59
N HIS A 282 68.15 2.08 -13.25
CA HIS A 282 66.91 1.32 -13.31
C HIS A 282 65.96 2.06 -14.25
N THR A 283 65.41 1.36 -15.24
CA THR A 283 64.34 1.87 -16.12
C THR A 283 63.00 1.46 -15.53
N PRO A 284 62.13 2.40 -15.15
CA PRO A 284 60.72 2.09 -14.87
C PRO A 284 60.09 1.42 -16.09
N THR A 285 59.18 0.47 -15.87
CA THR A 285 58.42 -0.13 -16.97
C THR A 285 57.23 0.76 -17.33
N PRO A 286 56.79 0.84 -18.60
CA PRO A 286 55.61 1.60 -19.03
C PRO A 286 54.25 1.11 -18.47
N GLU A 287 54.26 0.41 -17.35
CA GLU A 287 53.13 -0.30 -16.71
C GLU A 287 52.68 0.41 -15.41
N ASN A 288 53.38 1.48 -15.01
CA ASN A 288 53.26 2.16 -13.71
C ASN A 288 52.66 3.59 -13.74
N ILE A 289 52.25 4.09 -14.91
CA ILE A 289 51.46 5.33 -15.01
C ILE A 289 50.04 5.02 -14.45
N PRO A 290 49.50 5.80 -13.48
CA PRO A 290 49.67 7.25 -13.36
C PRO A 290 49.95 7.78 -11.94
N TYR A 291 51.12 8.39 -11.71
CA TYR A 291 51.47 9.05 -10.45
C TYR A 291 50.49 10.17 -10.07
N GLY A 292 50.15 11.05 -11.03
CA GLY A 292 49.15 12.12 -10.79
C GLY A 292 47.75 11.61 -10.44
N GLY A 293 47.33 10.46 -11.01
CA GLY A 293 46.07 9.81 -10.66
C GLY A 293 46.02 9.31 -9.21
N ASN A 294 47.16 8.92 -8.63
CA ASN A 294 47.25 8.60 -7.20
C ASN A 294 47.07 9.86 -6.35
N GLY A 295 47.66 10.98 -6.75
CA GLY A 295 47.45 12.27 -6.08
C GLY A 295 45.96 12.67 -6.07
N ILE A 296 45.28 12.61 -7.22
CA ILE A 296 43.84 12.91 -7.31
C ILE A 296 43.03 11.98 -6.40
N LEU A 297 43.29 10.67 -6.40
CA LEU A 297 42.54 9.71 -5.60
C LEU A 297 42.74 9.91 -4.09
N VAL A 298 43.98 10.09 -3.62
CA VAL A 298 44.27 10.25 -2.18
C VAL A 298 43.67 11.55 -1.64
N GLU A 299 43.82 12.65 -2.38
CA GLU A 299 43.25 13.95 -1.98
C GLU A 299 41.72 13.96 -2.08
N TRP A 300 41.12 13.27 -3.06
CA TRP A 300 39.67 13.09 -3.11
C TRP A 300 39.15 12.16 -1.98
N LEU A 301 39.92 11.15 -1.57
CA LEU A 301 39.56 10.29 -0.43
C LEU A 301 39.52 11.12 0.87
N HIS A 302 40.46 12.05 1.07
CA HIS A 302 40.41 13.06 2.13
C HIS A 302 39.14 13.93 2.03
N MET A 303 38.79 14.42 0.83
CA MET A 303 37.52 15.14 0.62
C MET A 303 36.28 14.30 0.97
N ALA A 304 36.33 12.99 0.75
CA ALA A 304 35.26 12.03 1.04
C ALA A 304 35.33 11.45 2.47
N THR A 305 36.09 12.07 3.38
CA THR A 305 36.24 11.72 4.80
C THR A 305 36.95 10.40 5.11
N VAL A 306 37.78 9.89 4.19
CA VAL A 306 38.70 8.76 4.39
C VAL A 306 40.10 9.32 4.67
N ASP A 307 40.88 8.71 5.57
CA ASP A 307 42.13 9.28 6.11
C ASP A 307 43.29 8.26 6.11
N HIS A 308 44.51 8.72 6.43
CA HIS A 308 45.70 7.88 6.53
C HIS A 308 45.76 7.09 7.85
N PRO A 309 46.21 5.82 7.84
CA PRO A 309 46.52 5.10 9.08
C PRO A 309 47.77 5.71 9.74
N GLY A 310 47.69 5.99 11.05
CA GLY A 310 48.87 6.30 11.87
C GLY A 310 49.14 7.77 12.17
N THR A 311 50.43 8.09 12.36
CA THR A 311 50.93 9.39 12.86
C THR A 311 50.60 10.61 11.99
N ASN A 312 50.14 10.40 10.76
CA ASN A 312 49.77 11.45 9.82
C ASN A 312 48.25 11.61 9.69
N SER A 313 47.45 10.83 10.44
CA SER A 313 45.98 10.94 10.47
C SER A 313 45.55 12.35 10.87
N HIS A 314 44.64 12.92 10.08
CA HIS A 314 43.97 14.18 10.39
C HIS A 314 42.87 14.05 11.44
N ILE A 315 42.49 12.81 11.78
CA ILE A 315 41.32 12.48 12.61
C ILE A 315 41.72 11.92 13.99
N GLY A 316 42.84 11.20 14.12
CA GLY A 316 43.36 10.68 15.40
C GLY A 316 44.14 11.69 16.25
N GLY A 317 44.49 12.86 15.70
CA GLY A 317 45.38 13.82 16.34
C GLY A 317 46.83 13.31 16.48
N PRO A 318 47.69 13.97 17.28
CA PRO A 318 49.12 13.64 17.35
C PRO A 318 49.45 12.39 18.20
N ASN A 319 48.54 11.41 18.28
CA ASN A 319 48.76 10.16 19.01
C ASN A 319 49.44 9.13 18.10
N PRO A 320 50.68 8.69 18.36
CA PRO A 320 51.41 7.79 17.47
C PRO A 320 50.91 6.33 17.47
N ASN A 321 49.75 6.05 18.08
CA ASN A 321 49.16 4.71 18.19
C ASN A 321 47.73 4.63 17.61
N THR A 322 47.23 5.65 16.90
CA THR A 322 45.88 5.64 16.30
C THR A 322 45.86 5.04 14.90
N ASN A 323 44.75 4.38 14.59
CA ASN A 323 44.25 4.10 13.25
C ASN A 323 43.77 5.39 12.55
N ASP A 324 43.27 5.27 11.32
CA ASP A 324 42.61 6.32 10.52
C ASP A 324 41.20 6.70 11.02
N GLY A 325 40.90 6.36 12.28
CA GLY A 325 39.55 6.32 12.83
C GLY A 325 38.75 5.06 12.45
N CYS A 326 39.34 4.07 11.76
CA CYS A 326 38.70 2.79 11.47
C CYS A 326 39.31 1.63 12.26
N ASP A 327 38.49 0.96 13.09
CA ASP A 327 38.92 -0.14 13.97
C ASP A 327 39.29 -1.44 13.22
N ASP A 328 39.04 -1.47 11.90
CA ASP A 328 39.41 -2.51 10.94
C ASP A 328 40.73 -2.21 10.19
N THR A 329 41.41 -1.09 10.48
CA THR A 329 42.64 -0.63 9.80
C THR A 329 43.83 -0.55 10.78
N PRO A 330 44.74 -1.55 10.82
CA PRO A 330 45.74 -1.67 11.90
C PRO A 330 47.05 -0.93 11.61
N TYR A 331 47.30 0.19 12.28
CA TYR A 331 48.61 0.84 12.29
C TYR A 331 49.59 0.17 13.27
N PRO A 332 50.90 0.00 12.96
CA PRO A 332 51.61 0.34 11.73
C PRO A 332 51.79 -0.88 10.79
N ALA A 333 50.76 -1.71 10.68
CA ALA A 333 50.85 -3.04 10.07
C ALA A 333 50.09 -3.17 8.74
N THR A 334 49.47 -2.11 8.23
CA THR A 334 48.71 -2.09 6.97
C THR A 334 49.55 -2.56 5.78
N GLU A 335 49.05 -3.55 5.03
CA GLU A 335 49.80 -4.22 3.95
C GLU A 335 49.34 -3.81 2.54
N ASN A 336 48.10 -3.31 2.37
CA ASN A 336 47.57 -2.95 1.05
C ASN A 336 46.55 -1.78 1.01
N ASN A 337 46.38 -1.02 2.10
CA ASN A 337 45.39 0.06 2.18
C ASN A 337 45.73 1.21 1.21
N MET A 338 44.72 1.74 0.49
CA MET A 338 44.92 2.82 -0.49
C MET A 338 45.47 4.11 0.11
N MET A 339 45.16 4.39 1.38
CA MET A 339 45.59 5.59 2.10
C MET A 339 46.89 5.41 2.88
N ASP A 340 47.55 4.24 2.86
CA ASP A 340 48.85 4.08 3.53
C ASP A 340 49.96 4.79 2.73
N SER A 341 50.39 5.95 3.25
CA SER A 341 51.46 6.75 2.65
C SER A 341 52.83 6.04 2.57
N SER A 342 53.06 4.98 3.34
CA SER A 342 54.34 4.25 3.43
C SER A 342 54.48 3.09 2.44
N LEU A 343 53.37 2.54 1.93
CA LEU A 343 53.37 1.43 0.98
C LEU A 343 53.75 1.89 -0.44
N PRO A 344 54.42 1.04 -1.25
CA PRO A 344 54.54 1.24 -2.69
C PRO A 344 53.16 1.34 -3.37
N THR A 345 53.03 2.22 -4.36
CA THR A 345 51.78 2.51 -5.09
C THR A 345 51.10 1.25 -5.64
N GLU A 346 51.89 0.30 -6.12
CA GLU A 346 51.44 -0.97 -6.70
C GLU A 346 50.85 -1.96 -5.67
N GLN A 347 51.04 -1.70 -4.37
CA GLN A 347 50.45 -2.48 -3.27
C GLN A 347 49.18 -1.81 -2.71
N ARG A 348 48.95 -0.52 -2.99
CA ARG A 348 47.79 0.27 -2.52
C ARG A 348 46.53 -0.06 -3.32
N CYS A 349 45.77 -1.07 -2.89
CA CYS A 349 44.57 -1.52 -3.63
C CYS A 349 43.34 -1.87 -2.78
N ALA A 350 43.38 -1.79 -1.45
CA ALA A 350 42.22 -2.04 -0.60
C ALA A 350 41.67 -0.77 0.08
N LEU A 351 40.36 -0.74 0.32
CA LEU A 351 39.70 0.14 1.27
C LEU A 351 38.88 -0.74 2.22
N THR A 352 38.80 -0.41 3.51
CA THR A 352 38.01 -1.20 4.46
C THR A 352 36.52 -0.90 4.38
N GLN A 353 35.67 -1.76 4.94
CA GLN A 353 34.23 -1.54 4.99
C GLN A 353 33.90 -0.23 5.73
N CYS A 354 34.64 0.12 6.79
CA CYS A 354 34.43 1.42 7.45
C CYS A 354 34.82 2.60 6.54
N GLN A 355 35.96 2.54 5.85
CA GLN A 355 36.38 3.58 4.89
C GLN A 355 35.36 3.76 3.75
N LEU A 356 34.88 2.66 3.16
CA LEU A 356 33.83 2.68 2.12
C LEU A 356 32.50 3.21 2.67
N GLY A 357 32.13 2.84 3.89
CA GLY A 357 30.95 3.33 4.57
C GLY A 357 30.97 4.84 4.79
N ARG A 358 32.10 5.39 5.27
CA ARG A 358 32.31 6.84 5.47
C ARG A 358 32.17 7.61 4.15
N MET A 359 32.81 7.10 3.09
CA MET A 359 32.71 7.64 1.73
C MET A 359 31.26 7.65 1.21
N HIS A 360 30.52 6.55 1.32
CA HIS A 360 29.12 6.49 0.86
C HIS A 360 28.16 7.31 1.71
N HIS A 361 28.37 7.35 3.03
CA HIS A 361 27.65 8.24 3.94
C HIS A 361 27.82 9.71 3.52
N PHE A 362 29.06 10.16 3.30
CA PHE A 362 29.36 11.51 2.83
C PHE A 362 28.66 11.83 1.49
N LEU A 363 28.80 10.93 0.49
CA LEU A 363 28.22 11.12 -0.84
C LEU A 363 26.68 11.10 -0.84
N GLN A 364 26.05 10.39 0.10
CA GLN A 364 24.60 10.25 0.19
C GLN A 364 23.93 11.34 1.04
N ASN A 365 24.49 11.65 2.21
CA ASN A 365 23.85 12.53 3.19
C ASN A 365 24.21 14.00 2.98
N ASN A 366 25.43 14.30 2.53
CA ASN A 366 25.86 15.69 2.29
C ASN A 366 25.52 16.18 0.88
N GLN A 367 25.26 15.26 -0.06
CA GLN A 367 24.93 15.51 -1.48
C GLN A 367 25.80 16.60 -2.12
N PRO A 368 27.14 16.41 -2.16
CA PRO A 368 28.08 17.44 -2.56
C PRO A 368 27.82 17.89 -4.01
N VAL A 369 28.02 19.18 -4.30
CA VAL A 369 27.65 19.82 -5.59
C VAL A 369 28.32 19.20 -6.83
N TRP A 370 29.41 18.47 -6.64
CA TRP A 370 30.17 17.76 -7.68
C TRP A 370 29.71 16.32 -7.95
N LEU A 371 28.73 15.81 -7.20
CA LEU A 371 28.04 14.55 -7.49
C LEU A 371 27.29 14.66 -8.83
N ARG A 372 27.15 13.55 -9.54
CA ARG A 372 26.39 13.40 -10.80
C ARG A 372 25.61 12.07 -10.84
N THR A 373 24.71 11.98 -11.81
CA THR A 373 23.75 10.89 -12.02
C THR A 373 23.66 10.52 -13.50
N ALA A 374 23.49 9.25 -13.84
CA ALA A 374 23.31 8.83 -15.23
C ALA A 374 21.96 9.29 -15.79
N GLU A 375 20.96 9.43 -14.91
CA GLU A 375 19.55 9.71 -15.21
C GLU A 375 19.30 11.06 -15.89
N ASN A 376 20.19 12.04 -15.68
CA ASN A 376 20.19 13.34 -16.36
C ASN A 376 21.41 13.51 -17.29
N ASN A 377 21.97 12.41 -17.81
CA ASN A 377 23.19 12.39 -18.64
C ASN A 377 24.37 13.13 -17.96
N PHE A 378 24.54 12.88 -16.66
CA PHE A 378 25.59 13.46 -15.81
C PHE A 378 25.60 14.99 -15.71
N ALA A 379 24.42 15.63 -15.82
CA ALA A 379 24.24 17.05 -15.62
C ALA A 379 24.12 17.47 -14.13
N TYR A 380 24.25 18.78 -13.88
CA TYR A 380 24.13 19.47 -12.61
C TYR A 380 22.76 20.18 -12.47
N PRO A 381 22.12 20.14 -11.28
CA PRO A 381 22.45 19.30 -10.14
C PRO A 381 22.17 17.82 -10.43
N ALA A 382 22.78 16.92 -9.63
CA ALA A 382 22.43 15.51 -9.67
C ALA A 382 20.94 15.27 -9.38
N VAL A 383 20.36 14.23 -9.99
CA VAL A 383 19.01 13.77 -9.67
C VAL A 383 19.00 13.25 -8.24
N THR A 384 18.15 13.82 -7.39
CA THR A 384 17.95 13.38 -5.99
C THR A 384 16.65 12.59 -5.80
N GLN A 385 15.72 12.72 -6.74
CA GLN A 385 14.40 12.10 -6.75
C GLN A 385 14.28 11.21 -7.99
N PHE A 386 14.44 9.90 -7.82
CA PHE A 386 14.53 8.95 -8.93
C PHE A 386 13.15 8.45 -9.34
N CYS A 387 12.73 8.80 -10.55
CA CYS A 387 11.36 8.59 -11.02
C CYS A 387 11.19 7.78 -12.30
N GLN A 388 12.24 7.07 -12.72
CA GLN A 388 12.20 6.11 -13.80
C GLN A 388 13.03 4.89 -13.43
N THR A 389 12.68 3.74 -13.99
CA THR A 389 13.51 2.53 -13.96
C THR A 389 14.71 2.71 -14.90
N SER A 390 15.81 3.24 -14.37
CA SER A 390 17.06 3.53 -15.12
C SER A 390 18.14 2.46 -14.94
N LEU A 391 18.01 1.56 -13.97
CA LEU A 391 18.98 0.50 -13.63
C LEU A 391 18.35 -0.89 -13.79
N PRO A 392 19.18 -1.95 -13.93
CA PRO A 392 18.71 -3.33 -13.85
C PRO A 392 18.03 -3.64 -12.50
N ASP A 393 17.14 -4.62 -12.50
CA ASP A 393 16.43 -5.07 -11.31
C ASP A 393 17.37 -5.64 -10.25
N ILE A 394 17.09 -5.32 -8.98
CA ILE A 394 17.86 -5.83 -7.84
C ILE A 394 17.30 -7.21 -7.49
N GLU A 395 18.15 -8.24 -7.54
CA GLU A 395 17.76 -9.61 -7.19
C GLU A 395 18.35 -10.05 -5.85
N ILE A 396 17.50 -10.68 -5.02
CA ILE A 396 17.91 -11.38 -3.80
C ILE A 396 17.82 -12.89 -4.11
N PRO A 397 18.95 -13.59 -4.33
CA PRO A 397 18.94 -14.96 -4.87
C PRO A 397 18.65 -16.04 -3.81
N ASP A 398 18.44 -17.27 -4.28
CA ASP A 398 18.24 -18.46 -3.44
C ASP A 398 19.36 -18.62 -2.40
N GLY A 399 18.98 -18.83 -1.13
CA GLY A 399 19.89 -19.00 -0.01
C GLY A 399 20.52 -17.71 0.56
N ALA A 400 20.28 -16.54 -0.05
CA ALA A 400 20.73 -15.26 0.50
C ALA A 400 19.82 -14.79 1.65
N ASP A 401 20.41 -14.17 2.67
CA ASP A 401 19.69 -13.47 3.75
C ASP A 401 20.26 -12.05 3.90
N VAL A 402 19.64 -11.09 3.22
CA VAL A 402 20.12 -9.71 3.05
C VAL A 402 19.36 -8.76 3.99
N GLU A 403 20.05 -7.79 4.58
CA GLU A 403 19.45 -6.82 5.51
C GLU A 403 19.80 -5.36 5.17
N TRP A 404 18.79 -4.55 4.85
CA TRP A 404 18.94 -3.13 4.53
C TRP A 404 18.54 -2.25 5.72
N LYS A 405 19.53 -1.54 6.27
CA LYS A 405 19.39 -0.68 7.48
C LYS A 405 19.38 0.82 7.19
N ASN A 406 19.73 1.24 5.98
CA ASN A 406 19.88 2.65 5.60
C ASN A 406 18.95 3.05 4.46
N PRO A 407 18.44 4.30 4.44
CA PRO A 407 17.54 4.76 3.39
C PRO A 407 18.10 4.54 1.98
N ARG A 408 17.27 3.98 1.09
CA ARG A 408 17.62 3.68 -0.30
C ARG A 408 16.60 4.30 -1.25
N GLN A 409 17.10 4.75 -2.39
CA GLN A 409 16.29 5.27 -3.49
C GLN A 409 16.49 4.34 -4.68
N LEU A 410 15.49 3.51 -4.99
CA LEU A 410 15.60 2.55 -6.09
C LEU A 410 15.41 3.24 -7.44
N ARG A 411 15.90 2.56 -8.48
CA ARG A 411 15.83 3.00 -9.88
C ARG A 411 15.49 1.83 -10.81
N SER A 412 14.79 0.85 -10.28
CA SER A 412 14.61 -0.49 -10.82
C SER A 412 13.49 -1.19 -10.03
N ASN A 413 13.12 -2.41 -10.43
CA ASN A 413 12.36 -3.29 -9.56
C ASN A 413 13.27 -3.95 -8.51
N LEU A 414 12.63 -4.65 -7.58
CA LEU A 414 13.27 -5.49 -6.56
C LEU A 414 12.62 -6.86 -6.59
N ILE A 415 13.41 -7.93 -6.72
CA ILE A 415 12.93 -9.31 -6.85
C ILE A 415 13.55 -10.16 -5.74
N VAL A 416 12.73 -10.60 -4.79
CA VAL A 416 13.10 -11.65 -3.83
C VAL A 416 12.79 -12.99 -4.47
N ARG A 417 13.85 -13.68 -4.95
CA ARG A 417 13.73 -14.96 -5.65
C ARG A 417 13.30 -16.08 -4.70
N SER A 418 12.81 -17.19 -5.27
CA SER A 418 12.56 -18.44 -4.53
C SER A 418 13.75 -18.81 -3.63
N GLY A 419 13.51 -18.90 -2.32
CA GLY A 419 14.53 -19.24 -1.31
C GLY A 419 15.43 -18.08 -0.84
N GLY A 420 15.32 -16.90 -1.46
CA GLY A 420 15.96 -15.67 -0.97
C GLY A 420 15.17 -15.01 0.16
N LYS A 421 15.88 -14.34 1.07
CA LYS A 421 15.32 -13.58 2.19
C LYS A 421 15.86 -12.15 2.20
N LEU A 422 14.96 -11.18 2.37
CA LEU A 422 15.29 -9.76 2.52
C LEU A 422 14.62 -9.16 3.76
N THR A 423 15.37 -8.40 4.54
CA THR A 423 14.88 -7.64 5.69
C THR A 423 15.14 -6.15 5.48
N ILE A 424 14.09 -5.33 5.50
CA ILE A 424 14.15 -3.88 5.26
C ILE A 424 13.78 -3.15 6.56
N ARG A 425 14.68 -2.27 7.03
CA ARG A 425 14.57 -1.48 8.28
C ARG A 425 14.68 0.03 8.07
N CYS A 426 14.39 0.50 6.86
CA CYS A 426 14.71 1.85 6.41
C CYS A 426 13.71 2.39 5.39
N ASP A 427 13.71 3.70 5.19
CA ASP A 427 12.96 4.37 4.11
C ASP A 427 13.43 3.89 2.72
N LEU A 428 12.51 3.27 1.97
CA LEU A 428 12.74 2.78 0.61
C LEU A 428 11.85 3.53 -0.37
N GLY A 429 12.45 4.44 -1.16
CA GLY A 429 11.75 5.13 -2.22
C GLY A 429 11.73 4.32 -3.51
N MET A 430 10.52 4.08 -4.04
CA MET A 430 10.26 3.33 -5.27
C MET A 430 9.97 4.32 -6.43
N PRO A 431 10.60 4.16 -7.61
CA PRO A 431 10.27 4.97 -8.78
C PRO A 431 8.90 4.60 -9.34
N LYS A 432 8.34 5.47 -10.19
CA LYS A 432 7.11 5.23 -10.94
C LYS A 432 7.11 3.85 -11.61
N ASP A 433 5.94 3.21 -11.63
CA ASP A 433 5.64 1.92 -12.29
C ASP A 433 6.46 0.70 -11.79
N ALA A 434 7.44 0.89 -10.89
CA ALA A 434 8.25 -0.20 -10.36
C ALA A 434 7.51 -1.04 -9.31
N GLN A 435 7.96 -2.28 -9.15
CA GLN A 435 7.35 -3.29 -8.28
C GLN A 435 8.38 -3.96 -7.36
N ILE A 436 7.91 -4.46 -6.22
CA ILE A 436 8.64 -5.42 -5.40
C ILE A 436 7.98 -6.79 -5.61
N VAL A 437 8.69 -7.74 -6.21
CA VAL A 437 8.20 -9.11 -6.46
C VAL A 437 8.78 -10.04 -5.41
N VAL A 438 7.93 -10.83 -4.76
CA VAL A 438 8.32 -11.94 -3.87
C VAL A 438 7.83 -13.23 -4.49
N GLU A 439 8.76 -14.02 -5.02
CA GLU A 439 8.48 -15.29 -5.70
C GLU A 439 7.99 -16.38 -4.73
N PRO A 440 7.38 -17.48 -5.22
CA PRO A 440 7.03 -18.63 -4.40
C PRO A 440 8.25 -19.19 -3.66
N GLY A 441 8.24 -19.12 -2.33
CA GLY A 441 9.37 -19.55 -1.49
C GLY A 441 10.32 -18.42 -1.04
N GLY A 442 10.21 -17.22 -1.60
CA GLY A 442 10.92 -16.02 -1.11
C GLY A 442 10.28 -15.44 0.16
N GLU A 443 11.08 -14.79 1.00
CA GLU A 443 10.61 -14.13 2.23
C GLU A 443 11.06 -12.67 2.35
N LEU A 444 10.10 -11.75 2.41
CA LEU A 444 10.31 -10.32 2.63
C LEU A 444 9.85 -9.90 4.02
N PHE A 445 10.72 -9.22 4.76
CA PHE A 445 10.45 -8.67 6.09
C PHE A 445 10.60 -7.14 6.03
N ILE A 446 9.58 -6.42 6.50
CA ILE A 446 9.53 -4.96 6.54
C ILE A 446 9.31 -4.58 8.01
N GLU A 447 10.35 -4.08 8.68
CA GLU A 447 10.41 -3.97 10.14
C GLU A 447 10.84 -2.56 10.56
N GLY A 448 9.89 -1.71 10.97
CA GLY A 448 10.12 -0.29 11.27
C GLY A 448 10.39 0.59 10.04
N ALA A 449 10.13 0.06 8.84
CA ALA A 449 10.48 0.67 7.55
C ALA A 449 9.29 1.30 6.83
N ARG A 450 9.56 2.28 5.96
CA ARG A 450 8.58 2.97 5.12
C ARG A 450 8.92 2.77 3.64
N ILE A 451 8.05 2.10 2.88
CA ILE A 451 8.17 1.95 1.43
C ILE A 451 7.20 2.91 0.76
N TYR A 452 7.70 3.82 -0.08
CA TYR A 452 6.93 4.95 -0.59
C TYR A 452 7.22 5.28 -2.05
N ASN A 453 6.27 5.93 -2.71
CA ASN A 453 6.44 6.48 -4.06
C ASN A 453 7.40 7.67 -4.08
N ASN A 454 8.40 7.64 -4.97
CA ASN A 454 9.28 8.78 -5.22
C ASN A 454 8.66 9.91 -6.07
N CYS A 455 7.51 9.71 -6.70
CA CYS A 455 7.10 10.50 -7.87
C CYS A 455 5.80 11.28 -7.68
N SER A 456 5.93 12.60 -7.56
CA SER A 456 4.83 13.53 -7.33
C SER A 456 3.77 13.44 -8.44
N GLY A 457 2.61 12.87 -8.12
CA GLY A 457 1.46 12.73 -9.03
C GLY A 457 1.39 11.41 -9.80
N ASP A 458 2.32 10.49 -9.57
CA ASP A 458 2.35 9.13 -10.13
C ASP A 458 2.11 8.08 -9.02
N LEU A 459 2.24 6.79 -9.35
CA LEU A 459 2.19 5.66 -8.42
C LEU A 459 3.29 4.64 -8.77
N TRP A 460 3.63 3.77 -7.82
CA TRP A 460 4.39 2.53 -8.06
C TRP A 460 3.44 1.31 -7.97
N GLN A 461 3.84 0.16 -8.51
CA GLN A 461 2.95 -1.00 -8.66
C GLN A 461 2.68 -1.78 -7.36
N GLY A 462 3.44 -1.48 -6.30
CA GLY A 462 3.32 -2.10 -4.99
C GLY A 462 4.10 -3.41 -4.84
N ILE A 463 3.73 -4.19 -3.82
CA ILE A 463 4.36 -5.48 -3.52
C ILE A 463 3.51 -6.61 -4.12
N ILE A 464 4.08 -7.36 -5.06
CA ILE A 464 3.48 -8.55 -5.68
C ILE A 464 4.04 -9.79 -4.98
N VAL A 465 3.17 -10.51 -4.28
CA VAL A 465 3.51 -11.71 -3.51
C VAL A 465 2.97 -12.92 -4.27
N GLN A 466 3.81 -13.50 -5.13
CA GLN A 466 3.43 -14.63 -5.96
C GLN A 466 3.30 -15.91 -5.13
N GLY A 467 2.28 -16.70 -5.44
CA GLY A 467 2.00 -17.99 -4.82
C GLY A 467 2.02 -19.15 -5.82
N ASN A 468 1.64 -20.32 -5.31
CA ASN A 468 1.36 -21.52 -6.07
C ASN A 468 -0.02 -22.05 -5.63
N PRO A 469 -1.05 -22.01 -6.50
CA PRO A 469 -2.42 -22.38 -6.14
C PRO A 469 -2.58 -23.86 -5.78
N ALA A 470 -1.64 -24.72 -6.22
CA ALA A 470 -1.67 -26.16 -5.95
C ALA A 470 -0.92 -26.56 -4.66
N GLN A 471 -0.47 -25.59 -3.85
CA GLN A 471 0.32 -25.82 -2.63
C GLN A 471 -0.24 -25.05 -1.43
N HIS A 472 0.13 -25.45 -0.22
CA HIS A 472 -0.34 -24.85 1.04
C HIS A 472 0.47 -23.62 1.48
N GLN A 473 -0.10 -22.79 2.35
CA GLN A 473 0.56 -21.59 2.90
C GLN A 473 1.50 -21.85 4.10
N TYR A 474 1.43 -23.02 4.73
CA TYR A 474 2.24 -23.33 5.92
C TYR A 474 3.75 -23.43 5.60
N LYS A 475 4.60 -22.85 6.45
CA LYS A 475 6.06 -23.07 6.41
C LYS A 475 6.39 -24.41 7.07
N LEU A 476 6.84 -25.40 6.30
CA LEU A 476 7.16 -26.75 6.78
C LEU A 476 8.63 -27.09 6.57
N PHE A 477 9.28 -27.67 7.59
CA PHE A 477 10.70 -28.07 7.54
C PHE A 477 11.66 -26.94 7.09
N GLY A 478 11.27 -25.68 7.31
CA GLY A 478 11.99 -24.48 6.86
C GLY A 478 11.55 -23.95 5.50
N GLN A 479 10.88 -24.75 4.66
CA GLN A 479 10.47 -24.39 3.30
C GLN A 479 9.08 -23.73 3.26
N ARG A 480 8.85 -22.92 2.22
CA ARG A 480 7.54 -22.39 1.81
C ARG A 480 7.30 -22.70 0.33
N TYR A 481 6.03 -22.79 -0.05
CA TYR A 481 5.59 -22.90 -1.45
C TYR A 481 4.88 -21.63 -1.96
N GLN A 482 4.92 -20.57 -1.16
CA GLN A 482 4.25 -19.29 -1.38
C GLN A 482 5.24 -18.18 -1.06
N GLY A 483 5.18 -17.07 -1.79
CA GLY A 483 5.84 -15.83 -1.38
C GLY A 483 5.27 -15.35 -0.05
N PHE A 484 6.12 -14.80 0.81
CA PHE A 484 5.73 -14.38 2.15
C PHE A 484 6.23 -12.98 2.47
N VAL A 485 5.30 -12.13 2.91
CA VAL A 485 5.58 -10.78 3.42
C VAL A 485 5.23 -10.73 4.91
N SER A 486 6.19 -10.28 5.72
CA SER A 486 5.98 -9.90 7.12
C SER A 486 6.14 -8.40 7.27
N MET A 487 5.14 -7.73 7.84
CA MET A 487 5.16 -6.30 8.14
C MET A 487 5.01 -6.09 9.64
N GLN A 488 5.97 -5.39 10.25
CA GLN A 488 5.92 -5.02 11.64
C GLN A 488 6.34 -3.56 11.79
N ASP A 489 5.50 -2.75 12.45
CA ASP A 489 5.75 -1.32 12.69
C ASP A 489 6.07 -0.54 11.39
N ALA A 490 5.54 -1.02 10.25
CA ALA A 490 5.93 -0.63 8.90
C ALA A 490 4.89 0.25 8.20
N THR A 491 5.30 0.99 7.17
CA THR A 491 4.40 1.78 6.31
C THR A 491 4.61 1.44 4.83
N VAL A 492 3.51 1.31 4.07
CA VAL A 492 3.54 1.17 2.60
C VAL A 492 2.57 2.19 2.00
N GLU A 493 3.06 3.07 1.13
CA GLU A 493 2.31 4.23 0.63
C GLU A 493 2.58 4.58 -0.84
N GLY A 494 1.62 5.28 -1.47
CA GLY A 494 1.73 5.77 -2.85
C GLY A 494 1.69 4.68 -3.94
N ALA A 495 1.20 3.48 -3.61
CA ALA A 495 1.11 2.36 -4.54
C ALA A 495 -0.26 2.29 -5.25
N GLU A 496 -0.30 1.60 -6.40
CA GLU A 496 -1.54 1.14 -7.02
C GLU A 496 -2.22 0.07 -6.14
N VAL A 497 -1.49 -0.99 -5.78
CA VAL A 497 -1.95 -2.01 -4.83
C VAL A 497 -0.82 -2.31 -3.86
N ALA A 498 -0.88 -1.80 -2.62
CA ALA A 498 0.27 -1.87 -1.71
C ALA A 498 0.78 -3.31 -1.46
N VAL A 499 -0.13 -4.28 -1.29
CA VAL A 499 0.20 -5.72 -1.32
C VAL A 499 -0.83 -6.51 -2.13
N ARG A 500 -0.40 -7.13 -3.23
CA ARG A 500 -1.20 -7.97 -4.13
C ARG A 500 -0.71 -9.43 -3.99
N LEU A 501 -1.57 -10.36 -3.58
CA LEU A 501 -1.19 -11.76 -3.26
C LEU A 501 -1.23 -12.71 -4.48
N TYR A 502 -0.93 -12.14 -5.64
CA TYR A 502 -0.91 -12.77 -6.96
C TYR A 502 -0.23 -11.80 -7.96
N ASP A 503 0.29 -12.33 -9.05
CA ASP A 503 0.76 -11.55 -10.20
C ASP A 503 -0.44 -11.08 -11.04
N PRO A 504 -0.60 -9.77 -11.35
CA PRO A 504 -1.73 -9.29 -12.13
C PRO A 504 -1.74 -9.80 -13.58
N ALA A 505 -0.62 -10.31 -14.12
CA ALA A 505 -0.55 -10.91 -15.46
C ALA A 505 -1.00 -12.37 -15.50
N ASP A 506 -0.91 -13.11 -14.38
CA ASP A 506 -1.52 -14.44 -14.21
C ASP A 506 -2.11 -14.59 -12.80
N PRO A 507 -3.30 -14.00 -12.53
CA PRO A 507 -3.87 -13.97 -11.20
C PRO A 507 -4.21 -15.34 -10.62
N LEU A 508 -4.51 -16.32 -11.47
CA LEU A 508 -4.95 -17.65 -11.00
C LEU A 508 -3.79 -18.65 -10.92
N GLY A 509 -2.82 -18.61 -11.84
CA GLY A 509 -1.64 -19.47 -11.79
C GLY A 509 -0.64 -19.08 -10.70
N THR A 510 -0.71 -17.84 -10.19
CA THR A 510 0.20 -17.30 -9.16
C THR A 510 -0.49 -16.90 -7.85
N SER A 511 -1.72 -17.36 -7.58
CA SER A 511 -2.39 -17.07 -6.31
C SER A 511 -1.84 -17.90 -5.15
N GLY A 512 -2.06 -17.41 -3.91
CA GLY A 512 -1.69 -18.11 -2.67
C GLY A 512 -0.64 -17.43 -1.81
N GLY A 513 -0.09 -16.29 -2.25
CA GLY A 513 0.84 -15.46 -1.48
C GLY A 513 0.31 -15.11 -0.08
N VAL A 514 1.22 -14.82 0.86
CA VAL A 514 0.89 -14.60 2.28
C VAL A 514 1.39 -13.25 2.76
N VAL A 515 0.53 -12.48 3.43
CA VAL A 515 0.92 -11.26 4.17
C VAL A 515 0.52 -11.34 5.64
N VAL A 516 1.48 -11.12 6.54
CA VAL A 516 1.25 -11.02 7.99
C VAL A 516 1.69 -9.64 8.45
N ALA A 517 0.74 -8.78 8.83
CA ALA A 517 0.99 -7.41 9.23
C ALA A 517 0.60 -7.16 10.71
N THR A 518 1.46 -6.46 11.45
CA THR A 518 1.23 -6.04 12.84
C THR A 518 1.63 -4.58 13.03
N ASN A 519 0.75 -3.78 13.65
CA ASN A 519 0.97 -2.35 13.93
C ASN A 519 1.48 -1.55 12.72
N SER A 520 1.01 -1.90 11.52
CA SER A 520 1.53 -1.38 10.24
C SER A 520 0.48 -0.57 9.47
N SER A 521 0.93 0.35 8.63
CA SER A 521 0.08 1.33 7.93
C SER A 521 0.12 1.15 6.42
N PHE A 522 -1.07 1.11 5.81
CA PHE A 522 -1.30 1.18 4.38
C PHE A 522 -1.95 2.53 4.09
N TYR A 523 -1.13 3.51 3.70
CA TYR A 523 -1.53 4.92 3.64
C TYR A 523 -1.50 5.44 2.21
N ASN A 524 -2.57 6.09 1.74
CA ASN A 524 -2.61 6.73 0.42
C ASN A 524 -2.13 5.80 -0.71
N ASN A 525 -2.79 4.64 -0.80
CA ASN A 525 -2.68 3.69 -1.91
C ASN A 525 -4.03 3.60 -2.61
N LEU A 526 -4.06 3.33 -3.92
CA LEU A 526 -5.31 3.18 -4.66
C LEU A 526 -6.13 1.96 -4.18
N GLN A 527 -5.41 0.92 -3.73
CA GLN A 527 -5.90 -0.19 -2.92
C GLN A 527 -4.77 -0.62 -1.96
N ALA A 528 -5.12 -1.02 -0.74
CA ALA A 528 -4.12 -1.48 0.23
C ALA A 528 -3.77 -2.96 0.03
N VAL A 529 -4.77 -3.85 0.04
CA VAL A 529 -4.54 -5.30 -0.08
C VAL A 529 -5.52 -5.96 -1.05
N SER A 530 -5.00 -6.87 -1.88
CA SER A 530 -5.80 -7.53 -2.91
C SER A 530 -5.55 -9.05 -2.96
N PHE A 531 -6.63 -9.80 -2.81
CA PHE A 531 -6.68 -11.26 -2.83
C PHE A 531 -7.53 -11.72 -4.03
N THR A 532 -7.07 -12.76 -4.71
CA THR A 532 -7.81 -13.49 -5.74
C THR A 532 -7.96 -14.96 -5.34
N THR A 533 -8.74 -15.73 -6.11
CA THR A 533 -9.16 -17.10 -5.80
C THR A 533 -8.00 -17.99 -5.35
N TYR A 534 -8.07 -18.46 -4.11
CA TYR A 534 -7.12 -19.40 -3.52
C TYR A 534 -7.72 -20.08 -2.28
N HIS A 535 -7.68 -21.41 -2.24
CA HIS A 535 -8.17 -22.21 -1.11
C HIS A 535 -6.99 -22.89 -0.42
N ASN A 536 -6.75 -22.57 0.86
CA ASN A 536 -5.65 -23.17 1.60
C ASN A 536 -6.03 -24.59 2.09
N PHE A 537 -5.03 -25.42 2.33
CA PHE A 537 -5.20 -26.75 2.93
C PHE A 537 -4.11 -27.04 3.96
N ASN A 538 -4.44 -27.82 4.99
CA ASN A 538 -3.54 -28.12 6.09
C ASN A 538 -2.89 -29.51 5.92
N PRO A 539 -1.64 -29.61 5.46
CA PRO A 539 -0.94 -30.89 5.27
C PRO A 539 -0.69 -31.64 6.58
N LEU A 540 -0.59 -30.94 7.71
CA LEU A 540 -0.44 -31.54 9.04
C LEU A 540 -1.75 -32.15 9.55
N ASN A 541 -2.87 -31.86 8.89
CA ASN A 541 -4.20 -32.41 9.16
C ASN A 541 -4.78 -33.12 7.92
N GLY A 542 -3.95 -33.90 7.22
CA GLY A 542 -4.40 -34.78 6.14
C GLY A 542 -4.89 -34.06 4.87
N ASN A 543 -4.37 -32.85 4.60
CA ASN A 543 -4.83 -31.96 3.53
C ASN A 543 -6.30 -31.52 3.64
N LYS A 544 -6.88 -31.49 4.85
CA LYS A 544 -8.19 -30.82 5.06
C LYS A 544 -8.13 -29.35 4.62
N PRO A 545 -9.19 -28.79 4.02
CA PRO A 545 -9.29 -27.36 3.75
C PRO A 545 -9.03 -26.50 4.99
N ALA A 546 -8.48 -25.32 4.80
CA ALA A 546 -8.04 -24.43 5.87
C ALA A 546 -8.24 -22.96 5.50
N GLY A 547 -8.17 -22.07 6.48
CA GLY A 547 -8.18 -20.63 6.23
C GLY A 547 -6.85 -20.15 5.66
N ASN A 548 -6.89 -19.03 4.93
CA ASN A 548 -5.71 -18.28 4.50
C ASN A 548 -4.91 -17.83 5.74
N LEU A 549 -3.58 -17.93 5.69
CA LEU A 549 -2.69 -17.55 6.81
C LEU A 549 -2.42 -16.05 6.89
N SER A 550 -2.93 -15.27 5.93
CA SER A 550 -2.79 -13.82 5.89
C SER A 550 -3.68 -13.13 6.93
N ARG A 551 -3.10 -12.12 7.61
CA ARG A 551 -3.73 -11.48 8.76
C ARG A 551 -3.14 -10.12 9.07
N PHE A 552 -3.97 -9.26 9.64
CA PHE A 552 -3.67 -7.88 10.00
C PHE A 552 -4.04 -7.68 11.47
N SER A 553 -3.09 -7.23 12.30
CA SER A 553 -3.31 -6.89 13.72
C SER A 553 -2.94 -5.43 13.96
N GLU A 554 -3.85 -4.64 14.53
CA GLU A 554 -3.63 -3.23 14.88
C GLU A 554 -3.15 -2.37 13.69
N CYS A 555 -3.49 -2.79 12.47
CA CYS A 555 -3.07 -2.10 11.25
C CYS A 555 -4.00 -0.93 10.90
N THR A 556 -3.47 0.08 10.23
CA THR A 556 -4.22 1.24 9.74
C THR A 556 -4.28 1.22 8.21
N PHE A 557 -5.47 1.43 7.67
CA PHE A 557 -5.77 1.51 6.24
C PHE A 557 -6.44 2.86 6.00
N ASP A 558 -5.74 3.83 5.40
CA ASP A 558 -6.26 5.19 5.25
C ASP A 558 -5.94 5.82 3.89
N ILE A 559 -6.85 6.67 3.43
CA ILE A 559 -6.71 7.47 2.20
C ILE A 559 -7.31 8.86 2.40
N ASP A 560 -6.54 9.90 2.05
CA ASP A 560 -6.90 11.30 2.24
C ASP A 560 -6.49 12.19 1.05
N ASP A 561 -6.60 13.52 1.21
CA ASP A 561 -6.27 14.49 0.16
C ASP A 561 -4.76 14.61 -0.14
N ALA A 562 -3.89 13.89 0.57
CA ALA A 562 -2.47 13.74 0.21
C ALA A 562 -2.20 12.51 -0.69
N PHE A 563 -3.23 11.75 -1.08
CA PHE A 563 -3.10 10.76 -2.15
C PHE A 563 -2.70 11.45 -3.46
N GLN A 564 -1.65 10.93 -4.10
CA GLN A 564 -1.04 11.56 -5.27
C GLN A 564 -1.66 11.12 -6.60
N GLY A 565 -2.34 9.97 -6.62
CA GLY A 565 -3.08 9.48 -7.79
C GLY A 565 -4.49 10.05 -7.89
N ASP A 566 -5.26 9.62 -8.89
CA ASP A 566 -6.67 9.98 -9.03
C ASP A 566 -7.52 9.23 -7.99
N ILE A 567 -7.90 9.93 -6.93
CA ILE A 567 -8.73 9.38 -5.84
C ILE A 567 -10.12 8.92 -6.30
N SER A 568 -10.63 9.40 -7.44
CA SER A 568 -11.91 8.94 -8.00
C SER A 568 -11.86 7.50 -8.51
N LEU A 569 -10.67 6.92 -8.63
CA LEU A 569 -10.43 5.51 -8.94
C LEU A 569 -10.45 4.61 -7.69
N PHE A 570 -10.43 5.15 -6.47
CA PHE A 570 -10.47 4.34 -5.24
C PHE A 570 -11.76 3.51 -5.18
N ARG A 571 -11.65 2.24 -4.81
CA ARG A 571 -12.81 1.32 -4.71
C ARG A 571 -12.88 0.54 -3.41
N ALA A 572 -11.77 0.01 -2.91
CA ALA A 572 -11.71 -0.58 -1.58
C ALA A 572 -10.27 -0.63 -1.06
N HIS A 573 -10.08 -0.47 0.25
CA HIS A 573 -8.78 -0.74 0.89
C HIS A 573 -8.43 -2.22 0.80
N ALA A 574 -9.35 -3.11 1.18
CA ALA A 574 -9.16 -4.55 1.08
C ALA A 574 -10.14 -5.17 0.07
N SER A 575 -9.63 -5.87 -0.93
CA SER A 575 -10.41 -6.67 -1.89
C SER A 575 -10.19 -8.16 -1.64
N LEU A 576 -11.26 -8.90 -1.35
CA LEU A 576 -11.24 -10.33 -1.07
C LEU A 576 -12.11 -11.10 -2.08
N ARG A 577 -11.51 -11.83 -3.02
CA ARG A 577 -12.24 -12.67 -3.99
C ARG A 577 -11.96 -14.16 -3.75
N ASN A 578 -13.02 -14.92 -3.43
CA ASN A 578 -13.04 -16.37 -3.28
C ASN A 578 -11.85 -16.95 -2.47
N VAL A 579 -11.75 -16.52 -1.21
CA VAL A 579 -10.74 -16.92 -0.22
C VAL A 579 -11.39 -17.08 1.16
N GLU A 580 -10.93 -18.05 1.95
CA GLU A 580 -11.39 -18.29 3.32
C GLU A 580 -10.42 -17.73 4.38
N GLY A 581 -10.92 -17.41 5.58
CA GLY A 581 -10.14 -17.30 6.81
C GLY A 581 -9.24 -16.08 7.00
N VAL A 582 -9.34 -15.02 6.19
CA VAL A 582 -8.54 -13.79 6.37
C VAL A 582 -8.96 -13.06 7.66
N TYR A 583 -8.00 -12.62 8.48
CA TYR A 583 -8.25 -11.95 9.77
C TYR A 583 -7.85 -10.46 9.80
N PHE A 584 -8.73 -9.63 10.34
CA PHE A 584 -8.50 -8.21 10.66
C PHE A 584 -8.80 -7.97 12.15
N THR A 585 -7.77 -8.00 12.99
CA THR A 585 -7.88 -7.83 14.43
C THR A 585 -7.53 -6.39 14.82
N SER A 586 -8.44 -5.66 15.47
CA SER A 586 -8.23 -4.29 15.94
C SER A 586 -7.74 -3.31 14.86
N CYS A 587 -8.06 -3.56 13.59
CA CYS A 587 -7.63 -2.73 12.47
C CYS A 587 -8.54 -1.51 12.26
N ASN A 588 -7.97 -0.41 11.80
CA ASN A 588 -8.70 0.83 11.51
C ASN A 588 -8.70 1.09 10.01
N PHE A 589 -9.89 1.27 9.44
CA PHE A 589 -10.12 1.64 8.06
C PHE A 589 -10.75 3.04 8.02
N SER A 590 -10.17 3.95 7.25
CA SER A 590 -10.79 5.24 6.96
C SER A 590 -10.63 5.69 5.51
N ASN A 591 -11.57 6.52 5.07
CA ASN A 591 -11.39 7.44 3.96
C ASN A 591 -11.59 8.85 4.53
N ASN A 592 -10.50 9.59 4.66
CA ASN A 592 -10.43 10.93 5.26
C ASN A 592 -10.42 12.06 4.20
N SER A 593 -10.53 11.73 2.91
CA SER A 593 -10.48 12.70 1.80
C SER A 593 -11.64 13.70 1.76
N SER A 594 -11.49 14.75 0.95
CA SER A 594 -12.51 15.78 0.67
C SER A 594 -13.62 15.33 -0.32
N VAL A 595 -13.57 14.10 -0.85
CA VAL A 595 -14.50 13.57 -1.86
C VAL A 595 -15.96 13.67 -1.41
N SER A 596 -16.70 14.65 -1.97
CA SER A 596 -18.03 15.03 -1.45
C SER A 596 -19.19 14.10 -1.86
N ASN A 597 -19.01 13.34 -2.95
CA ASN A 597 -19.95 12.33 -3.41
C ASN A 597 -19.69 11.01 -2.67
N LEU A 598 -20.69 10.52 -1.93
CA LEU A 598 -20.57 9.33 -1.08
C LEU A 598 -20.13 8.08 -1.87
N TYR A 599 -20.68 7.86 -3.07
CA TYR A 599 -20.35 6.69 -3.89
C TYR A 599 -18.88 6.64 -4.32
N GLN A 600 -18.25 7.81 -4.50
CA GLN A 600 -16.84 7.92 -4.87
C GLN A 600 -15.89 7.62 -3.70
N ARG A 601 -16.39 7.40 -2.47
CA ARG A 601 -15.56 7.12 -1.28
C ARG A 601 -15.20 5.63 -1.12
N GLY A 602 -15.75 4.76 -1.97
CA GLY A 602 -15.45 3.33 -1.98
C GLY A 602 -15.82 2.60 -0.69
N ASP A 603 -15.22 1.42 -0.50
CA ASP A 603 -15.46 0.51 0.63
C ASP A 603 -14.23 0.39 1.55
N GLY A 604 -14.44 -0.03 2.81
CA GLY A 604 -13.34 -0.47 3.68
C GLY A 604 -12.85 -1.86 3.29
N ILE A 605 -13.74 -2.85 3.38
CA ILE A 605 -13.54 -4.20 2.81
C ILE A 605 -14.62 -4.43 1.74
N LYS A 606 -14.21 -4.81 0.52
CA LYS A 606 -15.08 -5.42 -0.50
C LYS A 606 -14.76 -6.91 -0.60
N ALA A 607 -15.74 -7.76 -0.32
CA ALA A 607 -15.63 -9.22 -0.39
C ALA A 607 -16.60 -9.80 -1.44
N PHE A 608 -16.13 -10.79 -2.19
CA PHE A 608 -16.92 -11.56 -3.17
C PHE A 608 -16.57 -13.05 -2.99
N GLN A 609 -17.55 -13.90 -2.63
CA GLN A 609 -17.34 -15.32 -2.27
C GLN A 609 -16.30 -15.57 -1.16
N ALA A 610 -15.92 -14.56 -0.39
CA ALA A 610 -14.83 -14.63 0.57
C ALA A 610 -15.31 -14.62 2.03
N GLY A 611 -14.79 -15.55 2.82
CA GLY A 611 -15.02 -15.65 4.26
C GLY A 611 -13.86 -15.02 5.04
N PHE A 612 -14.17 -14.09 5.94
CA PHE A 612 -13.18 -13.34 6.72
C PHE A 612 -13.71 -12.99 8.11
N THR A 613 -12.82 -12.61 9.02
CA THR A 613 -13.16 -12.19 10.39
C THR A 613 -12.58 -10.83 10.72
N VAL A 614 -13.45 -9.90 11.09
CA VAL A 614 -13.13 -8.62 11.75
C VAL A 614 -13.47 -8.74 13.23
N ASN A 615 -12.52 -8.43 14.11
CA ASN A 615 -12.70 -8.55 15.56
C ASN A 615 -11.89 -7.50 16.34
N ALA A 616 -12.24 -7.26 17.60
CA ALA A 616 -11.38 -6.57 18.55
C ALA A 616 -10.20 -7.44 19.01
N LYS A 617 -9.16 -6.80 19.57
CA LYS A 617 -8.09 -7.47 20.32
C LYS A 617 -8.44 -7.52 21.81
N CYS A 618 -8.37 -8.69 22.44
CA CYS A 618 -8.47 -8.79 23.90
C CYS A 618 -7.26 -8.12 24.57
N THR A 619 -7.49 -7.14 25.44
CA THR A 619 -6.41 -6.37 26.11
C THR A 619 -5.98 -6.97 27.45
N SER A 620 -6.81 -7.79 28.10
CA SER A 620 -6.44 -8.48 29.35
C SER A 620 -5.57 -9.73 29.13
N GLY A 621 -5.54 -10.28 27.92
CA GLY A 621 -4.79 -11.49 27.59
C GLY A 621 -5.29 -12.77 28.31
N GLN A 622 -6.50 -12.73 28.86
CA GLN A 622 -7.13 -13.86 29.57
C GLN A 622 -8.57 -14.05 29.11
N LEU A 623 -9.08 -15.28 29.21
CA LEU A 623 -10.44 -15.65 28.77
C LEU A 623 -11.30 -16.06 29.98
N PRO A 624 -12.56 -15.56 30.12
CA PRO A 624 -13.20 -14.55 29.26
C PRO A 624 -12.53 -13.18 29.39
N CYS A 625 -12.52 -12.41 28.30
CA CYS A 625 -11.80 -11.14 28.25
C CYS A 625 -12.50 -10.01 29.01
N GLU A 626 -11.72 -9.20 29.73
CA GLU A 626 -12.22 -8.10 30.58
C GLU A 626 -12.18 -6.73 29.88
N GLY A 627 -11.54 -6.62 28.72
CA GLY A 627 -11.40 -5.38 27.97
C GLY A 627 -10.97 -5.62 26.52
N TYR A 628 -11.53 -4.85 25.59
CA TYR A 628 -11.31 -5.01 24.16
C TYR A 628 -10.77 -3.72 23.53
N LEU A 629 -9.86 -3.86 22.57
CA LEU A 629 -9.44 -2.79 21.67
C LEU A 629 -10.12 -3.03 20.31
N ASN A 630 -11.15 -2.22 20.03
CA ASN A 630 -11.97 -2.34 18.83
C ASN A 630 -11.20 -1.89 17.56
N GLY A 631 -11.52 -2.52 16.43
CA GLY A 631 -11.24 -1.96 15.11
C GLY A 631 -12.33 -0.98 14.69
N SER A 632 -12.13 -0.23 13.60
CA SER A 632 -13.13 0.73 13.13
C SER A 632 -13.18 0.93 11.61
N PHE A 633 -14.32 1.40 11.10
CA PHE A 633 -14.57 1.71 9.68
C PHE A 633 -15.22 3.09 9.56
N ARG A 634 -14.56 4.03 8.86
CA ARG A 634 -14.99 5.44 8.81
C ARG A 634 -14.97 6.09 7.42
N GLY A 635 -16.08 6.75 7.07
CA GLY A 635 -16.14 7.65 5.90
C GLY A 635 -16.32 6.99 4.53
N PHE A 636 -16.77 5.74 4.44
CA PHE A 636 -16.97 4.99 3.18
C PHE A 636 -18.39 5.13 2.61
N ASP A 637 -18.62 4.72 1.35
CA ASP A 637 -19.99 4.35 0.91
C ASP A 637 -20.48 3.19 1.77
N THR A 638 -19.70 2.12 1.85
CA THR A 638 -19.99 0.93 2.64
C THR A 638 -18.77 0.51 3.45
N GLY A 639 -18.88 0.44 4.78
CA GLY A 639 -17.74 0.04 5.64
C GLY A 639 -17.24 -1.37 5.30
N VAL A 640 -18.14 -2.34 5.27
CA VAL A 640 -17.87 -3.71 4.77
C VAL A 640 -18.97 -4.16 3.81
N ARG A 641 -18.59 -4.43 2.55
CA ARG A 641 -19.47 -4.99 1.51
C ARG A 641 -19.15 -6.46 1.28
N VAL A 642 -20.17 -7.32 1.28
CA VAL A 642 -20.04 -8.77 0.99
C VAL A 642 -21.07 -9.18 -0.06
N SER A 643 -20.62 -9.65 -1.21
CA SER A 643 -21.46 -10.11 -2.32
C SER A 643 -21.23 -11.60 -2.59
N LEU A 644 -22.30 -12.30 -3.01
CA LEU A 644 -22.27 -13.71 -3.42
C LEU A 644 -21.51 -14.60 -2.42
N GLY A 645 -22.02 -14.75 -1.20
CA GLY A 645 -21.49 -15.76 -0.31
C GLY A 645 -21.90 -17.14 -0.79
N SER A 646 -20.90 -17.94 -1.18
CA SER A 646 -20.95 -19.40 -1.13
C SER A 646 -20.92 -19.84 0.35
N ALA A 647 -20.48 -21.07 0.66
CA ALA A 647 -20.39 -21.56 2.03
C ALA A 647 -19.20 -20.98 2.85
N THR A 648 -18.90 -19.69 2.66
CA THR A 648 -17.76 -18.95 3.24
C THR A 648 -18.25 -17.80 4.13
N PRO A 649 -18.79 -18.08 5.33
CA PRO A 649 -19.38 -17.05 6.19
C PRO A 649 -18.36 -16.00 6.66
N PHE A 650 -18.78 -14.74 6.67
CA PHE A 650 -18.03 -13.63 7.24
C PHE A 650 -18.46 -13.32 8.68
N ARG A 651 -17.54 -12.71 9.45
CA ARG A 651 -17.77 -12.34 10.85
C ARG A 651 -17.29 -10.91 11.11
N ILE A 652 -18.12 -10.13 11.80
CA ILE A 652 -17.82 -8.78 12.27
C ILE A 652 -18.21 -8.72 13.75
N MET A 653 -17.23 -8.41 14.60
CA MET A 653 -17.38 -8.47 16.04
C MET A 653 -16.67 -7.27 16.67
N ARG A 654 -17.28 -6.63 17.68
CA ARG A 654 -16.62 -5.62 18.54
C ARG A 654 -15.89 -4.55 17.72
N THR A 655 -16.60 -4.00 16.73
CA THR A 655 -16.08 -3.07 15.72
C THR A 655 -16.93 -1.79 15.70
N ASP A 656 -16.29 -0.64 15.49
CA ASP A 656 -16.94 0.67 15.53
C ASP A 656 -17.10 1.25 14.11
N PHE A 657 -18.34 1.40 13.64
CA PHE A 657 -18.68 1.98 12.33
C PHE A 657 -19.21 3.40 12.51
N SER A 658 -18.62 4.41 11.84
CA SER A 658 -19.16 5.77 11.86
C SER A 658 -18.95 6.55 10.56
N GLY A 659 -19.90 7.40 10.19
CA GLY A 659 -19.76 8.29 9.03
C GLY A 659 -19.88 7.61 7.66
N ASN A 660 -20.29 6.34 7.62
CA ASN A 660 -20.44 5.56 6.39
C ASN A 660 -21.87 5.67 5.82
N GLY A 661 -22.05 5.44 4.52
CA GLY A 661 -23.38 5.32 3.91
C GLY A 661 -24.13 4.09 4.40
N ARG A 662 -23.46 2.94 4.35
CA ARG A 662 -23.82 1.67 4.98
C ARG A 662 -22.70 1.23 5.93
N GLY A 663 -23.02 0.75 7.13
CA GLY A 663 -22.00 0.16 8.01
C GLY A 663 -21.53 -1.19 7.46
N VAL A 664 -22.45 -2.14 7.39
CA VAL A 664 -22.27 -3.45 6.75
C VAL A 664 -23.36 -3.65 5.69
N PHE A 665 -22.99 -4.13 4.51
CA PHE A 665 -23.92 -4.58 3.48
C PHE A 665 -23.54 -5.97 3.01
N ALA A 666 -24.44 -6.94 3.22
CA ALA A 666 -24.32 -8.28 2.68
C ALA A 666 -25.43 -8.54 1.65
N PHE A 667 -25.06 -9.06 0.49
CA PHE A 667 -25.98 -9.44 -0.58
C PHE A 667 -25.73 -10.90 -0.98
N LYS A 668 -26.72 -11.76 -0.74
CA LYS A 668 -26.66 -13.21 -0.97
C LYS A 668 -25.49 -13.89 -0.23
N SER A 669 -25.16 -13.43 0.98
CA SER A 669 -24.15 -14.04 1.85
C SER A 669 -24.81 -14.64 3.09
N ASP A 670 -24.88 -15.97 3.15
CA ASP A 670 -25.58 -16.69 4.20
C ASP A 670 -24.71 -16.88 5.44
N LEU A 671 -25.35 -17.20 6.57
CA LEU A 671 -24.68 -17.40 7.87
C LEU A 671 -23.86 -16.18 8.36
N ALA A 672 -24.14 -14.98 7.82
CA ALA A 672 -23.56 -13.71 8.27
C ALA A 672 -23.60 -13.56 9.80
N TYR A 673 -22.55 -13.03 10.40
CA TYR A 673 -22.38 -12.92 11.86
C TYR A 673 -21.90 -11.51 12.21
N VAL A 674 -22.79 -10.65 12.70
CA VAL A 674 -22.52 -9.24 13.02
C VAL A 674 -22.99 -8.98 14.45
N VAL A 675 -22.06 -8.96 15.42
CA VAL A 675 -22.43 -8.89 16.85
C VAL A 675 -21.57 -7.95 17.67
N GLN A 676 -22.10 -7.49 18.81
CA GLN A 676 -21.39 -6.67 19.81
C GLN A 676 -20.68 -5.43 19.22
N SER A 677 -21.18 -4.91 18.10
CA SER A 677 -20.56 -3.83 17.33
C SER A 677 -21.36 -2.52 17.43
N ASN A 678 -20.69 -1.39 17.26
CA ASN A 678 -21.27 -0.06 17.42
C ASN A 678 -21.47 0.61 16.06
N PHE A 679 -22.64 1.19 15.82
CA PHE A 679 -22.99 1.83 14.55
C PHE A 679 -23.49 3.26 14.79
N GLU A 680 -22.72 4.24 14.33
CA GLU A 680 -23.16 5.61 14.11
C GLU A 680 -23.64 5.74 12.66
N VAL A 681 -24.93 5.47 12.47
CA VAL A 681 -25.60 5.30 11.18
C VAL A 681 -25.63 6.60 10.38
N GLY A 682 -25.05 6.55 9.19
CA GLY A 682 -25.10 7.60 8.18
C GLY A 682 -23.84 8.45 8.10
N SER A 683 -23.82 9.27 7.05
CA SER A 683 -22.64 10.05 6.65
C SER A 683 -22.93 11.54 6.58
N MET A 684 -21.89 12.36 6.67
CA MET A 684 -21.93 13.79 6.33
C MET A 684 -21.81 14.05 4.82
N TYR A 685 -21.33 13.07 4.06
CA TYR A 685 -21.22 13.13 2.60
C TYR A 685 -22.58 12.84 1.95
N LYS A 686 -22.76 13.26 0.69
CA LYS A 686 -24.04 13.14 -0.01
C LYS A 686 -23.97 12.09 -1.11
N ALA A 687 -24.95 11.20 -1.14
CA ALA A 687 -25.31 10.50 -2.36
C ALA A 687 -25.97 11.48 -3.36
N ALA A 688 -25.83 11.22 -4.66
CA ALA A 688 -26.44 12.04 -5.72
C ALA A 688 -27.99 12.04 -5.68
N VAL A 689 -28.58 10.96 -5.17
CA VAL A 689 -29.98 10.84 -4.77
C VAL A 689 -30.00 10.48 -3.28
N VAL A 690 -30.83 11.14 -2.47
CA VAL A 690 -30.80 10.97 -1.00
C VAL A 690 -31.75 9.86 -0.56
N ASP A 691 -31.32 8.63 -0.78
CA ASP A 691 -31.92 7.43 -0.19
C ASP A 691 -31.23 7.05 1.14
N SER A 692 -31.75 6.03 1.83
CA SER A 692 -31.50 5.80 3.25
C SER A 692 -30.07 5.35 3.60
N PHE A 693 -29.53 5.90 4.70
CA PHE A 693 -28.36 5.37 5.40
C PHE A 693 -28.73 4.16 6.26
N ILE A 694 -27.84 3.17 6.35
CA ILE A 694 -28.12 1.90 7.02
C ILE A 694 -26.96 1.46 7.94
N GLY A 695 -27.25 0.98 9.14
CA GLY A 695 -26.25 0.32 10.00
C GLY A 695 -25.82 -1.04 9.44
N VAL A 696 -26.77 -1.98 9.36
CA VAL A 696 -26.57 -3.32 8.79
C VAL A 696 -27.65 -3.61 7.76
N GLN A 697 -27.28 -3.82 6.49
CA GLN A 697 -28.16 -4.30 5.43
C GLN A 697 -27.85 -5.77 5.12
N LEU A 698 -28.84 -6.66 5.27
CA LEU A 698 -28.78 -8.06 4.85
C LEU A 698 -29.83 -8.30 3.77
N THR A 699 -29.40 -8.56 2.54
CA THR A 699 -30.26 -8.77 1.37
C THR A 699 -30.07 -10.19 0.82
N SER A 700 -31.14 -10.98 0.70
CA SER A 700 -31.11 -12.39 0.29
C SER A 700 -30.15 -13.26 1.11
N CYS A 701 -29.94 -12.88 2.37
CA CYS A 701 -29.11 -13.59 3.34
C CYS A 701 -30.00 -14.43 4.25
N THR A 702 -29.63 -15.67 4.53
CA THR A 702 -30.33 -16.54 5.51
C THR A 702 -29.40 -17.13 6.57
N GLY A 703 -29.99 -17.63 7.66
CA GLY A 703 -29.31 -18.23 8.81
C GLY A 703 -28.44 -17.27 9.62
N TYR A 704 -28.56 -15.96 9.39
CA TYR A 704 -27.71 -14.91 9.94
C TYR A 704 -27.87 -14.75 11.46
N LYS A 705 -26.95 -13.98 12.05
CA LYS A 705 -26.91 -13.67 13.48
C LYS A 705 -26.51 -12.21 13.65
N VAL A 706 -27.49 -11.35 13.93
CA VAL A 706 -27.29 -9.92 14.17
C VAL A 706 -27.73 -9.59 15.59
N GLU A 707 -26.77 -9.49 16.51
CA GLU A 707 -27.04 -9.53 17.95
C GLU A 707 -26.16 -8.63 18.83
N GLU A 708 -26.73 -8.13 19.93
CA GLU A 708 -26.01 -7.31 20.93
C GLU A 708 -25.28 -6.07 20.36
N ASN A 709 -25.65 -5.62 19.16
CA ASN A 709 -25.11 -4.40 18.56
C ASN A 709 -25.81 -3.15 19.13
N THR A 710 -25.12 -2.01 19.14
CA THR A 710 -25.71 -0.71 19.48
C THR A 710 -25.75 0.18 18.24
N LEU A 711 -26.93 0.69 17.90
CA LEU A 711 -27.17 1.47 16.68
C LEU A 711 -27.83 2.82 17.01
N GLN A 712 -27.19 3.90 16.59
CA GLN A 712 -27.65 5.29 16.75
C GLN A 712 -27.36 6.09 15.47
N PRO A 713 -28.02 7.21 15.18
CA PRO A 713 -27.62 8.08 14.06
C PRO A 713 -26.24 8.69 14.31
N LEU A 714 -25.52 9.05 13.24
CA LEU A 714 -24.29 9.85 13.34
C LEU A 714 -24.56 11.15 14.15
N PRO A 715 -23.86 11.40 15.28
CA PRO A 715 -24.26 12.46 16.24
C PRO A 715 -24.24 13.89 15.70
N SER A 716 -23.52 14.15 14.59
CA SER A 716 -23.52 15.45 13.92
C SER A 716 -23.15 15.30 12.44
N GLY A 717 -23.53 16.28 11.61
CA GLY A 717 -23.14 16.35 10.20
C GLY A 717 -24.10 15.70 9.19
N LEU A 718 -25.09 14.92 9.64
CA LEU A 718 -26.09 14.30 8.76
C LEU A 718 -26.80 15.32 7.83
N PRO A 719 -26.90 15.06 6.52
CA PRO A 719 -27.67 15.87 5.58
C PRO A 719 -29.13 16.08 5.99
N ALA A 720 -29.67 17.26 5.68
CA ALA A 720 -31.07 17.58 5.89
C ALA A 720 -31.97 16.55 5.16
N ASN A 721 -32.99 16.05 5.87
CA ASN A 721 -33.92 15.00 5.45
C ASN A 721 -33.32 13.58 5.28
N ALA A 722 -32.04 13.35 5.58
CA ALA A 722 -31.44 12.01 5.59
C ALA A 722 -32.30 11.00 6.37
N LYS A 723 -32.42 9.77 5.88
CA LYS A 723 -33.14 8.66 6.55
C LYS A 723 -32.11 7.75 7.19
N THR A 724 -32.33 7.33 8.43
CA THR A 724 -31.44 6.41 9.16
C THR A 724 -32.18 5.13 9.51
N ILE A 725 -31.65 4.00 9.02
CA ILE A 725 -32.14 2.65 9.31
C ILE A 725 -31.08 1.93 10.16
N GLY A 726 -31.47 1.35 11.30
CA GLY A 726 -30.55 0.53 12.09
C GLY A 726 -30.20 -0.76 11.36
N ILE A 727 -31.18 -1.66 11.24
CA ILE A 727 -31.08 -2.90 10.48
C ILE A 727 -32.08 -2.88 9.31
N LEU A 728 -31.64 -3.26 8.12
CA LEU A 728 -32.50 -3.63 6.99
C LEU A 728 -32.35 -5.13 6.73
N ILE A 729 -33.45 -5.88 6.85
CA ILE A 729 -33.56 -7.28 6.45
C ILE A 729 -34.39 -7.34 5.16
N GLN A 730 -33.84 -7.89 4.09
CA GLN A 730 -34.51 -7.90 2.80
C GLN A 730 -34.47 -9.26 2.12
N SER A 731 -35.65 -9.78 1.80
CA SER A 731 -35.88 -11.03 1.05
C SER A 731 -35.04 -12.22 1.53
N SER A 732 -34.93 -12.39 2.85
CA SER A 732 -34.21 -13.48 3.53
C SER A 732 -34.82 -14.88 3.34
N GLY A 733 -35.97 -14.99 2.68
CA GLY A 733 -36.59 -16.25 2.31
C GLY A 733 -37.35 -16.96 3.45
N PRO A 734 -37.69 -18.25 3.26
CA PRO A 734 -38.67 -18.97 4.08
C PRO A 734 -38.11 -19.62 5.35
N GLN A 735 -36.87 -19.33 5.77
CA GLN A 735 -36.24 -19.99 6.92
C GLN A 735 -36.38 -19.22 8.24
N PRO A 736 -36.29 -19.90 9.40
CA PRO A 736 -36.19 -19.25 10.70
C PRO A 736 -34.94 -18.37 10.79
N ASN A 737 -35.15 -17.09 11.06
CA ASN A 737 -34.13 -16.07 11.20
C ASN A 737 -34.50 -15.10 12.34
N GLU A 738 -33.52 -14.44 12.97
CA GLU A 738 -33.81 -13.46 14.03
C GLU A 738 -32.81 -12.30 14.04
N GLN A 739 -33.29 -11.12 14.46
CA GLN A 739 -32.43 -10.09 15.07
C GLN A 739 -32.67 -10.09 16.58
N TYR A 740 -31.60 -10.27 17.35
CA TYR A 740 -31.71 -10.59 18.76
C TYR A 740 -30.95 -9.59 19.65
N LYS A 741 -31.65 -8.92 20.56
CA LYS A 741 -31.02 -8.12 21.64
C LYS A 741 -30.09 -7.00 21.16
N ASN A 742 -30.42 -6.37 20.03
CA ASN A 742 -29.76 -5.13 19.58
C ASN A 742 -30.41 -3.92 20.27
N THR A 743 -29.63 -2.87 20.52
CA THR A 743 -30.08 -1.62 21.14
C THR A 743 -30.15 -0.51 20.10
N PHE A 744 -31.27 0.20 20.04
CA PHE A 744 -31.55 1.25 19.06
C PHE A 744 -31.88 2.59 19.74
N ALA A 745 -31.32 3.68 19.22
CA ALA A 745 -31.56 5.03 19.72
C ALA A 745 -31.65 6.05 18.58
N ALA A 746 -32.66 6.93 18.62
CA ALA A 746 -32.81 8.10 17.75
C ALA A 746 -32.72 7.85 16.22
N LEU A 747 -32.99 6.62 15.75
CA LEU A 747 -33.05 6.30 14.33
C LEU A 747 -34.42 6.65 13.75
N ASP A 748 -34.50 6.93 12.45
CA ASP A 748 -35.79 7.03 11.75
C ASP A 748 -36.53 5.67 11.82
N TYR A 749 -35.83 4.59 11.49
CA TYR A 749 -36.31 3.21 11.55
C TYR A 749 -35.28 2.37 12.32
N ALA A 750 -35.64 1.78 13.46
CA ALA A 750 -34.70 0.91 14.18
C ALA A 750 -34.47 -0.41 13.41
N SER A 751 -35.54 -1.10 13.01
CA SER A 751 -35.47 -2.13 11.98
C SER A 751 -36.56 -1.99 10.91
N LEU A 752 -36.17 -2.23 9.67
CA LEU A 752 -37.00 -2.28 8.48
C LEU A 752 -36.89 -3.68 7.86
N ALA A 753 -38.01 -4.28 7.46
CA ALA A 753 -38.00 -5.49 6.64
C ALA A 753 -38.72 -5.27 5.32
N ASN A 754 -38.09 -5.69 4.21
CA ASN A 754 -38.64 -5.61 2.85
C ASN A 754 -38.66 -6.98 2.16
N GLY A 755 -39.63 -7.19 1.26
CA GLY A 755 -39.80 -8.45 0.53
C GLY A 755 -40.09 -9.67 1.42
N GLN A 756 -39.82 -10.87 0.90
CA GLN A 756 -40.18 -12.13 1.54
C GLN A 756 -39.15 -12.54 2.62
N ASN A 757 -39.49 -12.33 3.89
CA ASN A 757 -38.69 -12.75 5.04
C ASN A 757 -39.45 -13.80 5.89
N ARG A 758 -40.22 -14.65 5.21
CA ARG A 758 -41.15 -15.59 5.82
C ARG A 758 -41.45 -16.79 4.93
N ASP A 759 -41.86 -17.86 5.60
CA ASP A 759 -42.51 -19.00 4.95
C ASP A 759 -43.96 -18.63 4.58
N VAL A 760 -44.37 -18.99 3.38
CA VAL A 760 -45.73 -18.78 2.86
C VAL A 760 -46.62 -19.98 3.23
N SER A 761 -46.06 -21.19 3.18
CA SER A 761 -46.70 -22.47 3.47
C SER A 761 -46.86 -22.72 4.98
N ASN A 762 -45.89 -22.28 5.79
CA ASN A 762 -45.93 -22.35 7.25
C ASN A 762 -45.77 -20.96 7.89
N PRO A 763 -46.81 -20.11 7.90
CA PRO A 763 -46.73 -18.69 8.26
C PRO A 763 -45.99 -18.28 9.53
N ILE A 764 -45.83 -19.18 10.51
CA ILE A 764 -45.14 -18.89 11.78
C ILE A 764 -43.61 -18.87 11.65
N VAL A 765 -43.06 -19.29 10.50
CA VAL A 765 -41.62 -19.34 10.22
C VAL A 765 -41.18 -18.12 9.40
N GLY A 766 -39.99 -17.60 9.70
CA GLY A 766 -39.40 -16.43 9.04
C GLY A 766 -38.48 -15.64 9.97
N HIS A 767 -38.29 -14.37 9.64
CA HIS A 767 -37.61 -13.38 10.47
C HIS A 767 -38.42 -12.99 11.72
N GLN A 768 -37.76 -12.99 12.88
CA GLN A 768 -38.32 -12.48 14.14
C GLN A 768 -37.49 -11.35 14.78
N TYR A 769 -38.21 -10.37 15.31
CA TYR A 769 -37.70 -9.36 16.24
C TYR A 769 -37.75 -9.93 17.66
N ARG A 770 -36.58 -10.20 18.28
CA ARG A 770 -36.50 -10.76 19.63
C ARG A 770 -35.59 -9.95 20.55
N CYS A 771 -36.04 -9.69 21.78
CA CYS A 771 -35.25 -9.06 22.86
C CYS A 771 -34.60 -7.69 22.57
N ASN A 772 -34.92 -7.02 21.47
CA ASN A 772 -34.28 -5.77 21.08
C ASN A 772 -34.74 -4.60 21.97
N ASP A 773 -33.85 -3.68 22.29
CA ASP A 773 -34.13 -2.51 23.14
C ASP A 773 -34.31 -1.24 22.30
N ASN A 774 -35.55 -0.72 22.25
CA ASN A 774 -35.90 0.58 21.66
C ASN A 774 -36.21 1.65 22.72
N SER A 775 -36.05 1.33 24.02
CA SER A 775 -36.38 2.25 25.11
C SER A 775 -35.59 3.58 25.13
N PRO A 776 -34.40 3.71 24.52
CA PRO A 776 -33.76 5.01 24.29
C PRO A 776 -34.57 5.98 23.40
N GLY A 777 -35.48 5.46 22.56
CA GLY A 777 -36.43 6.23 21.76
C GLY A 777 -35.97 6.51 20.32
N ASN A 778 -36.71 5.96 19.35
CA ASN A 778 -36.56 6.19 17.91
C ASN A 778 -37.48 7.34 17.42
N LEU A 779 -37.18 7.86 16.22
CA LEU A 779 -37.83 9.06 15.65
C LEU A 779 -39.12 8.77 14.87
N LYS A 780 -39.30 7.55 14.33
CA LYS A 780 -40.56 7.15 13.68
C LYS A 780 -41.03 5.75 14.04
N TYR A 781 -40.23 4.72 13.72
CA TYR A 781 -40.64 3.33 13.84
C TYR A 781 -39.59 2.48 14.55
N ASP A 782 -40.03 1.68 15.52
CA ASP A 782 -39.21 0.65 16.15
C ASP A 782 -39.04 -0.53 15.19
N PHE A 783 -40.16 -1.08 14.71
CA PHE A 783 -40.20 -2.09 13.65
C PHE A 783 -41.14 -1.64 12.51
N ALA A 784 -40.71 -1.81 11.26
CA ALA A 784 -41.49 -1.47 10.08
C ALA A 784 -41.45 -2.55 8.99
N VAL A 785 -42.64 -2.90 8.50
CA VAL A 785 -42.89 -3.80 7.36
C VAL A 785 -43.93 -3.11 6.47
N PRO A 786 -43.51 -2.34 5.45
CA PRO A 786 -44.39 -1.51 4.62
C PRO A 786 -45.01 -2.27 3.44
N GLU A 787 -46.04 -1.69 2.83
CA GLU A 787 -46.85 -2.32 1.77
C GLU A 787 -46.07 -2.45 0.44
N GLU A 788 -45.85 -3.69 0.00
CA GLU A 788 -45.15 -4.05 -1.23
C GLU A 788 -46.12 -4.68 -2.24
N ASN A 789 -47.01 -3.84 -2.78
CA ASN A 789 -48.10 -4.16 -3.74
C ASN A 789 -47.74 -5.03 -4.98
N TRP A 790 -46.48 -5.36 -5.18
CA TRP A 790 -45.94 -6.21 -6.26
C TRP A 790 -45.50 -7.61 -5.79
N ASN A 791 -45.30 -7.82 -4.47
CA ASN A 791 -44.82 -9.07 -3.88
C ASN A 791 -45.84 -9.63 -2.85
N PRO A 792 -46.75 -10.54 -3.25
CA PRO A 792 -47.77 -11.10 -2.35
C PRO A 792 -47.22 -12.07 -1.28
N TYR A 793 -45.89 -12.27 -1.23
CA TYR A 793 -45.20 -13.12 -0.27
C TYR A 793 -44.38 -12.31 0.75
N ALA A 794 -44.47 -10.98 0.70
CA ALA A 794 -43.72 -10.09 1.56
C ALA A 794 -44.10 -10.19 3.05
N GLY A 795 -43.21 -9.67 3.90
CA GLY A 795 -43.38 -9.59 5.34
C GLY A 795 -42.48 -10.53 6.14
N VAL A 796 -42.75 -10.61 7.44
CA VAL A 796 -41.94 -11.31 8.46
C VAL A 796 -42.68 -12.51 9.05
N ALA A 797 -42.06 -13.24 9.99
CA ALA A 797 -42.70 -14.39 10.63
C ALA A 797 -44.04 -14.01 11.26
N GLY A 798 -45.07 -14.80 10.96
CA GLY A 798 -46.44 -14.66 11.48
C GLY A 798 -46.57 -14.91 12.97
N ASN A 799 -45.50 -15.37 13.64
CA ASN A 799 -45.35 -15.37 15.09
C ASN A 799 -44.09 -14.59 15.47
N GLN A 800 -44.23 -13.62 16.36
CA GLN A 800 -43.14 -12.86 16.95
C GLN A 800 -43.11 -13.22 18.44
N GLY A 801 -42.16 -14.10 18.82
CA GLY A 801 -42.26 -14.88 20.06
C GLY A 801 -43.12 -16.15 19.91
N SER A 802 -43.53 -16.75 21.03
CA SER A 802 -44.41 -17.93 21.05
C SER A 802 -45.37 -17.88 22.26
N ALA A 803 -46.33 -18.81 22.31
CA ALA A 803 -47.22 -18.97 23.46
C ALA A 803 -46.48 -19.44 24.74
N GLN A 804 -45.22 -19.85 24.61
CA GLN A 804 -44.36 -20.33 25.70
C GLN A 804 -43.35 -19.28 26.15
N GLU A 805 -42.96 -18.34 25.28
CA GLU A 805 -42.01 -17.27 25.57
C GLU A 805 -42.32 -16.01 24.74
N ALA A 806 -42.46 -14.86 25.39
CA ALA A 806 -42.68 -13.58 24.74
C ALA A 806 -41.52 -13.18 23.80
N ALA A 807 -41.81 -12.28 22.85
CA ALA A 807 -40.81 -11.73 21.94
C ALA A 807 -39.70 -10.94 22.68
N GLY A 808 -40.00 -10.36 23.84
CA GLY A 808 -39.03 -9.71 24.73
C GLY A 808 -38.53 -8.32 24.30
N ASN A 809 -38.95 -7.78 23.16
CA ASN A 809 -38.52 -6.43 22.75
C ASN A 809 -39.12 -5.34 23.64
N SER A 810 -38.34 -4.27 23.88
CA SER A 810 -38.82 -3.00 24.41
C SER A 810 -39.22 -2.05 23.25
N PHE A 811 -39.90 -0.95 23.59
CA PHE A 811 -40.49 -0.01 22.63
C PHE A 811 -40.25 1.44 23.03
N SER A 812 -40.23 2.34 22.03
CA SER A 812 -39.97 3.76 22.21
C SER A 812 -41.00 4.45 23.13
N PRO A 813 -40.58 5.29 24.09
CA PRO A 813 -41.50 6.09 24.87
C PRO A 813 -42.07 7.27 24.05
N MET A 814 -43.40 7.44 24.07
CA MET A 814 -44.12 8.59 23.49
C MET A 814 -43.84 8.88 21.98
N PRO A 815 -43.94 7.88 21.08
CA PRO A 815 -43.76 8.09 19.65
C PRO A 815 -44.86 8.97 19.05
N THR A 816 -44.50 9.77 18.03
CA THR A 816 -45.35 10.83 17.46
C THR A 816 -46.17 10.41 16.23
N LEU A 817 -45.88 9.24 15.65
CA LEU A 817 -46.58 8.70 14.47
C LEU A 817 -47.50 7.54 14.84
N PRO A 818 -48.62 7.31 14.12
CA PRO A 818 -49.41 6.09 14.26
C PRO A 818 -48.59 4.84 13.91
N GLU A 819 -48.90 3.74 14.58
CA GLU A 819 -48.37 2.39 14.29
C GLU A 819 -46.83 2.29 14.45
N SER A 820 -46.22 3.19 15.23
CA SER A 820 -44.77 3.35 15.40
C SER A 820 -44.04 2.20 16.10
N HIS A 821 -44.67 1.53 17.07
CA HIS A 821 -44.00 0.43 17.79
C HIS A 821 -43.85 -0.80 16.90
N PHE A 822 -44.81 -1.00 15.99
CA PHE A 822 -44.72 -2.02 14.96
C PHE A 822 -45.71 -1.67 13.83
N LEU A 823 -45.17 -1.18 12.73
CA LEU A 823 -45.91 -1.04 11.48
C LEU A 823 -45.84 -2.37 10.71
N ASN A 824 -46.99 -2.97 10.41
CA ASN A 824 -47.09 -4.12 9.53
C ASN A 824 -48.25 -3.90 8.55
N GLN A 825 -47.91 -3.52 7.32
CA GLN A 825 -48.88 -3.36 6.22
C GLN A 825 -49.02 -4.64 5.40
N GLU A 826 -48.09 -5.58 5.59
CA GLU A 826 -48.06 -6.91 4.96
C GLU A 826 -48.88 -7.96 5.71
N ALA A 827 -48.70 -9.23 5.32
CA ALA A 827 -49.37 -10.40 5.85
C ALA A 827 -49.52 -10.38 7.41
N PRO A 828 -50.71 -10.67 7.96
CA PRO A 828 -50.97 -10.61 9.41
C PRO A 828 -50.06 -11.51 10.26
N LEU A 829 -49.80 -11.06 11.50
CA LEU A 829 -48.94 -11.75 12.46
C LEU A 829 -49.48 -11.70 13.90
N THR A 830 -48.97 -12.57 14.75
CA THR A 830 -49.22 -12.58 16.21
C THR A 830 -47.98 -12.11 16.95
N TYR A 831 -48.12 -11.07 17.77
CA TYR A 831 -47.07 -10.61 18.68
C TYR A 831 -47.32 -11.12 20.10
N TYR A 832 -46.39 -11.92 20.61
CA TYR A 832 -46.42 -12.44 21.98
C TYR A 832 -45.69 -11.48 22.92
N ARG A 833 -46.43 -10.79 23.79
CA ARG A 833 -45.88 -9.86 24.80
C ARG A 833 -45.84 -10.49 26.18
N ASP A 834 -45.00 -9.93 27.06
CA ASP A 834 -44.99 -10.30 28.47
C ASP A 834 -46.23 -9.74 29.21
N PHE A 835 -46.62 -10.42 30.29
CA PHE A 835 -47.84 -10.16 31.04
C PHE A 835 -47.86 -8.75 31.65
N GLY A 836 -48.76 -7.91 31.15
CA GLY A 836 -48.99 -6.55 31.66
C GLY A 836 -48.15 -5.45 30.99
N ILE A 837 -47.32 -5.77 30.00
CA ILE A 837 -46.58 -4.76 29.22
C ILE A 837 -47.50 -4.07 28.21
N THR A 838 -47.58 -2.73 28.26
CA THR A 838 -48.49 -1.92 27.45
C THR A 838 -47.94 -1.63 26.04
N PHE A 839 -47.96 -2.65 25.18
CA PHE A 839 -47.82 -2.46 23.72
C PHE A 839 -49.13 -1.86 23.15
N THR A 840 -49.06 -0.66 22.54
CA THR A 840 -50.27 0.15 22.24
C THR A 840 -50.31 0.88 20.89
N ASN A 841 -49.21 1.06 20.16
CA ASN A 841 -49.18 1.84 18.91
C ASN A 841 -48.64 1.00 17.74
N TYR A 842 -49.49 0.14 17.18
CA TYR A 842 -49.14 -0.91 16.22
C TYR A 842 -50.26 -1.12 15.19
N SER A 843 -49.94 -1.71 14.03
CA SER A 843 -50.91 -1.93 12.95
C SER A 843 -52.02 -2.94 13.28
N ASN A 844 -53.21 -2.71 12.73
CA ASN A 844 -54.39 -3.57 12.90
C ASN A 844 -54.23 -5.01 12.38
N SER A 845 -53.17 -5.29 11.60
CA SER A 845 -52.76 -6.62 11.14
C SER A 845 -52.06 -7.47 12.21
N ILE A 846 -51.73 -6.87 13.36
CA ILE A 846 -50.97 -7.49 14.45
C ILE A 846 -51.93 -7.92 15.57
N THR A 847 -52.06 -9.22 15.77
CA THR A 847 -52.83 -9.81 16.88
C THR A 847 -51.96 -9.89 18.13
N ILE A 848 -52.46 -9.45 19.28
CA ILE A 848 -51.68 -9.47 20.53
C ILE A 848 -52.06 -10.69 21.38
N SER A 849 -51.05 -11.44 21.80
CA SER A 849 -51.19 -12.52 22.78
C SER A 849 -50.28 -12.27 23.99
N ASP A 850 -50.75 -12.63 25.18
CA ASP A 850 -49.90 -12.65 26.39
C ASP A 850 -49.15 -13.99 26.48
N ALA A 851 -47.87 -13.96 26.83
CA ALA A 851 -46.99 -15.11 27.00
C ALA A 851 -46.04 -14.92 28.20
N PRO A 852 -45.42 -15.99 28.72
CA PRO A 852 -44.39 -15.87 29.77
C PRO A 852 -43.24 -14.95 29.33
N GLY A 853 -42.81 -14.05 30.23
CA GLY A 853 -41.76 -13.08 29.96
C GLY A 853 -40.41 -13.71 29.56
N ASN A 854 -39.78 -13.10 28.57
CA ASN A 854 -38.47 -13.51 28.08
C ASN A 854 -37.36 -12.95 28.99
N THR A 855 -36.38 -13.77 29.38
CA THR A 855 -35.25 -13.33 30.21
C THR A 855 -34.10 -12.72 29.40
N CYS A 856 -34.16 -12.80 28.07
CA CYS A 856 -33.20 -12.22 27.14
C CYS A 856 -31.70 -12.50 27.46
N PRO A 857 -31.31 -13.78 27.67
CA PRO A 857 -29.92 -14.17 27.91
C PRO A 857 -29.01 -13.78 26.72
N SER A 858 -27.69 -13.81 26.89
CA SER A 858 -26.82 -13.73 25.70
C SER A 858 -26.89 -15.05 24.93
N LYS A 859 -26.95 -14.97 23.59
CA LYS A 859 -26.87 -16.12 22.67
C LYS A 859 -25.47 -16.27 22.05
N LEU A 860 -24.45 -15.68 22.67
CA LEU A 860 -23.06 -15.71 22.21
C LEU A 860 -22.26 -16.75 23.01
N PRO A 861 -21.28 -17.45 22.38
CA PRO A 861 -20.50 -18.49 23.05
C PRO A 861 -19.62 -17.93 24.18
N GLY A 862 -19.38 -18.74 25.21
CA GLY A 862 -18.66 -18.34 26.42
C GLY A 862 -17.13 -18.27 26.28
N LYS A 863 -16.59 -18.72 25.14
CA LYS A 863 -15.18 -18.55 24.75
C LYS A 863 -15.11 -17.67 23.51
N GLU A 864 -14.01 -16.97 23.33
CA GLU A 864 -13.77 -16.12 22.15
C GLU A 864 -13.93 -16.93 20.87
N ASP A 865 -15.11 -16.74 20.29
CA ASP A 865 -15.42 -16.85 18.89
C ASP A 865 -15.37 -18.27 18.28
N LYS A 866 -15.19 -19.31 19.12
CA LYS A 866 -15.46 -20.74 18.80
C LYS A 866 -16.31 -21.41 19.88
N LEU A 867 -17.09 -22.42 19.48
CA LEU A 867 -17.85 -23.27 20.39
C LEU A 867 -16.92 -24.20 21.19
N GLY A 868 -17.06 -24.22 22.51
CA GLY A 868 -16.48 -25.26 23.35
C GLY A 868 -17.22 -26.59 23.19
N GLU A 869 -16.56 -27.71 23.46
CA GLU A 869 -17.13 -29.07 23.29
C GLU A 869 -18.50 -29.27 23.94
N ASN A 870 -18.74 -28.69 25.13
CA ASN A 870 -20.04 -28.76 25.79
C ASN A 870 -21.12 -27.97 25.04
N GLU A 871 -20.78 -26.81 24.47
CA GLU A 871 -21.69 -26.00 23.64
C GLU A 871 -22.00 -26.72 22.32
N LYS A 872 -20.99 -27.36 21.69
CA LYS A 872 -21.19 -28.21 20.51
C LYS A 872 -22.14 -29.37 20.83
N GLN A 873 -21.88 -30.13 21.89
CA GLN A 873 -22.73 -31.26 22.31
C GLN A 873 -24.16 -30.83 22.66
N GLN A 874 -24.32 -29.65 23.29
CA GLN A 874 -25.63 -29.05 23.53
C GLN A 874 -26.36 -28.78 22.21
N TYR A 875 -25.79 -28.01 21.29
CA TYR A 875 -26.43 -27.70 20.01
C TYR A 875 -26.71 -28.95 19.17
N GLN A 876 -25.83 -29.95 19.19
CA GLN A 876 -26.07 -31.26 18.53
C GLN A 876 -27.31 -31.97 19.11
N SER A 877 -27.53 -31.88 20.42
CA SER A 877 -28.73 -32.42 21.09
C SER A 877 -29.99 -31.58 20.85
N GLU A 878 -29.86 -30.28 20.61
CA GLU A 878 -30.98 -29.39 20.28
C GLU A 878 -31.48 -29.62 18.85
N VAL A 879 -30.57 -29.77 17.86
CA VAL A 879 -30.94 -30.13 16.47
C VAL A 879 -31.58 -31.52 16.38
N THR A 880 -31.12 -32.48 17.19
CA THR A 880 -31.64 -33.87 17.20
C THR A 880 -32.78 -34.10 18.20
N GLY A 881 -33.24 -33.03 18.87
CA GLY A 881 -34.26 -33.06 19.90
C GLY A 881 -35.70 -32.97 19.36
N SER A 882 -36.61 -32.51 20.22
CA SER A 882 -38.00 -32.18 19.87
C SER A 882 -38.29 -30.69 20.05
N GLY A 883 -37.29 -29.85 19.72
CA GLY A 883 -37.40 -28.40 19.76
C GLY A 883 -38.29 -27.85 18.63
N SER A 884 -38.58 -26.56 18.69
CA SER A 884 -39.21 -25.85 17.58
C SER A 884 -38.25 -25.75 16.38
N ALA A 885 -38.81 -25.54 15.19
CA ALA A 885 -38.04 -25.35 13.97
C ALA A 885 -37.04 -24.16 14.06
N SER A 886 -37.32 -23.17 14.92
CA SER A 886 -36.43 -22.03 15.18
C SER A 886 -35.23 -22.42 16.05
N GLU A 887 -35.46 -23.19 17.11
CA GLU A 887 -34.38 -23.68 18.00
C GLU A 887 -33.44 -24.64 17.25
N MET A 888 -34.00 -25.61 16.52
CA MET A 888 -33.20 -26.53 15.68
C MET A 888 -32.40 -25.78 14.62
N SER A 889 -33.01 -24.78 13.95
CA SER A 889 -32.29 -23.98 12.95
C SER A 889 -31.20 -23.11 13.57
N PHE A 890 -31.44 -22.51 14.74
CA PHE A 890 -30.42 -21.75 15.47
C PHE A 890 -29.22 -22.63 15.83
N ALA A 891 -29.47 -23.78 16.48
CA ALA A 891 -28.43 -24.71 16.90
C ALA A 891 -27.61 -25.25 15.72
N ALA A 892 -28.26 -25.61 14.61
CA ALA A 892 -27.59 -25.99 13.38
C ALA A 892 -26.76 -24.83 12.80
N ASN A 893 -27.33 -23.62 12.69
CA ASN A 893 -26.62 -22.44 12.18
C ASN A 893 -25.41 -22.01 13.06
N MET A 894 -25.39 -22.37 14.35
CA MET A 894 -24.23 -22.18 15.23
C MET A 894 -23.14 -23.24 14.97
N LEU A 895 -23.52 -24.52 14.84
CA LEU A 895 -22.60 -25.60 14.50
C LEU A 895 -21.96 -25.40 13.12
N VAL A 896 -22.75 -25.12 12.09
CA VAL A 896 -22.27 -24.93 10.71
C VAL A 896 -21.23 -23.82 10.64
N ARG A 897 -21.43 -22.68 11.33
CA ARG A 897 -20.42 -21.61 11.41
C ARG A 897 -19.11 -22.04 12.07
N ASP A 898 -19.20 -22.80 13.16
CA ASP A 898 -18.01 -23.27 13.89
C ASP A 898 -17.14 -24.18 13.01
N TYR A 899 -17.76 -25.07 12.23
CA TYR A 899 -17.07 -25.93 11.26
C TYR A 899 -16.56 -25.20 10.01
N LEU A 900 -17.26 -24.15 9.54
CA LEU A 900 -16.85 -23.37 8.36
C LEU A 900 -15.82 -22.28 8.65
N VAL A 901 -15.68 -21.84 9.91
CA VAL A 901 -14.73 -20.77 10.31
C VAL A 901 -13.55 -21.31 11.14
N ASP A 902 -13.40 -22.63 11.29
CA ASP A 902 -12.16 -23.18 11.83
C ASP A 902 -11.03 -23.10 10.79
N THR A 903 -10.34 -21.96 10.81
CA THR A 903 -9.22 -21.67 9.90
C THR A 903 -8.01 -22.60 10.04
N SER A 904 -8.00 -23.50 11.03
CA SER A 904 -7.01 -24.58 11.13
C SER A 904 -7.43 -25.89 10.45
N ALA A 905 -8.74 -26.09 10.26
CA ALA A 905 -9.35 -27.29 9.66
C ALA A 905 -10.86 -27.05 9.38
N ILE A 906 -11.18 -26.55 8.18
CA ILE A 906 -12.57 -26.33 7.75
C ILE A 906 -13.22 -27.69 7.48
N ASP A 907 -14.39 -27.94 8.09
CA ASP A 907 -15.06 -29.24 8.05
C ASP A 907 -16.41 -29.19 7.31
N TYR A 908 -16.32 -29.16 5.98
CA TYR A 908 -17.48 -29.08 5.09
C TYR A 908 -18.45 -30.27 5.26
N ASP A 909 -17.99 -31.46 5.61
CA ASP A 909 -18.86 -32.63 5.82
C ASP A 909 -19.72 -32.48 7.09
N SER A 910 -19.12 -31.99 8.19
CA SER A 910 -19.89 -31.62 9.38
C SER A 910 -20.86 -30.48 9.09
N ALA A 911 -20.44 -29.47 8.32
CA ALA A 911 -21.34 -28.39 7.89
C ALA A 911 -22.55 -28.91 7.09
N ARG A 912 -22.33 -29.78 6.10
CA ARG A 912 -23.39 -30.42 5.30
C ARG A 912 -24.36 -31.23 6.15
N LEU A 913 -23.85 -31.99 7.12
CA LEU A 913 -24.68 -32.80 8.03
C LEU A 913 -25.68 -31.92 8.80
N TRP A 914 -25.21 -30.79 9.35
CA TRP A 914 -26.06 -29.88 10.12
C TRP A 914 -26.97 -29.00 9.25
N LEU A 915 -26.58 -28.70 8.00
CA LEU A 915 -27.49 -28.10 7.01
C LEU A 915 -28.62 -29.07 6.63
N ALA A 916 -28.29 -30.32 6.30
CA ALA A 916 -29.28 -31.34 5.92
C ALA A 916 -30.27 -31.63 7.06
N ALA A 917 -29.83 -31.55 8.32
CA ALA A 917 -30.67 -31.72 9.50
C ALA A 917 -31.76 -30.62 9.67
N LYS A 918 -31.62 -29.46 9.01
CA LYS A 918 -32.64 -28.40 9.02
C LYS A 918 -33.78 -28.65 8.02
N GLY A 919 -33.49 -29.27 6.88
CA GLY A 919 -34.48 -29.73 5.89
C GLY A 919 -35.17 -28.66 5.03
N TYR A 920 -34.71 -27.40 5.01
CA TYR A 920 -35.27 -26.37 4.11
C TYR A 920 -34.57 -26.36 2.75
N LEU A 921 -35.27 -25.95 1.70
CA LEU A 921 -34.75 -25.86 0.33
C LEU A 921 -33.42 -25.08 0.24
N TYR A 922 -33.31 -23.93 0.90
CA TYR A 922 -32.11 -23.10 0.90
C TYR A 922 -30.91 -23.75 1.63
N ASP A 923 -31.15 -24.70 2.54
CA ASP A 923 -30.06 -25.47 3.17
C ASP A 923 -29.49 -26.52 2.19
N HIS A 924 -30.35 -27.13 1.36
CA HIS A 924 -29.92 -27.99 0.27
C HIS A 924 -29.16 -27.21 -0.82
N PHE A 925 -29.56 -25.97 -1.10
CA PHE A 925 -28.80 -25.06 -1.98
C PHE A 925 -27.40 -24.77 -1.43
N LEU A 926 -27.30 -24.43 -0.14
CA LEU A 926 -26.02 -24.18 0.51
C LEU A 926 -25.14 -25.45 0.55
N ILE A 927 -25.73 -26.65 0.63
CA ILE A 927 -25.00 -27.92 0.46
C ILE A 927 -24.39 -28.03 -0.95
N VAL A 928 -25.12 -27.70 -2.03
CA VAL A 928 -24.53 -27.67 -3.38
C VAL A 928 -23.39 -26.64 -3.47
N ASP A 929 -23.57 -25.46 -2.87
CA ASP A 929 -22.53 -24.42 -2.83
C ASP A 929 -21.28 -24.85 -2.03
N THR A 930 -21.39 -25.69 -0.98
CA THR A 930 -20.20 -26.25 -0.30
C THR A 930 -19.36 -27.15 -1.20
N TRP A 931 -19.97 -27.92 -2.11
CA TRP A 931 -19.24 -28.82 -3.02
C TRP A 931 -18.51 -28.04 -4.11
N LEU A 932 -19.14 -26.98 -4.64
CA LEU A 932 -18.48 -26.04 -5.54
C LEU A 932 -17.29 -25.33 -4.85
N GLN A 933 -17.43 -24.95 -3.58
CA GLN A 933 -16.33 -24.35 -2.80
C GLN A 933 -15.13 -25.30 -2.60
N GLN A 934 -15.37 -26.62 -2.52
CA GLN A 934 -14.31 -27.63 -2.50
C GLN A 934 -13.74 -28.00 -3.89
N GLN A 935 -14.21 -27.35 -4.95
CA GLN A 935 -13.89 -27.68 -6.34
C GLN A 935 -14.30 -29.11 -6.76
N GLU A 936 -15.38 -29.64 -6.18
CA GLU A 936 -15.95 -30.97 -6.49
C GLU A 936 -17.25 -30.86 -7.32
N PRO A 937 -17.19 -30.67 -8.65
CA PRO A 937 -18.38 -30.48 -9.48
C PRO A 937 -19.30 -31.71 -9.53
N ASP A 938 -18.74 -32.92 -9.52
CA ASP A 938 -19.52 -34.17 -9.63
C ASP A 938 -20.29 -34.45 -8.32
N SER A 939 -19.69 -34.11 -7.18
CA SER A 939 -20.34 -34.12 -5.86
C SER A 939 -21.43 -33.04 -5.79
N ALA A 940 -21.19 -31.85 -6.36
CA ALA A 940 -22.18 -30.78 -6.47
C ALA A 940 -23.39 -31.19 -7.32
N GLN A 941 -23.18 -31.81 -8.49
CA GLN A 941 -24.26 -32.33 -9.34
C GLN A 941 -25.05 -33.42 -8.62
N THR A 942 -24.37 -34.36 -7.95
CA THR A 942 -25.02 -35.42 -7.16
C THR A 942 -25.90 -34.85 -6.04
N ALA A 943 -25.46 -33.75 -5.40
CA ALA A 943 -26.24 -33.05 -4.39
C ALA A 943 -27.43 -32.27 -4.97
N LEU A 944 -27.30 -31.72 -6.18
CA LEU A 944 -28.36 -30.99 -6.90
C LEU A 944 -29.47 -31.95 -7.35
N ASP A 945 -29.11 -33.05 -8.03
CA ASP A 945 -30.03 -34.09 -8.52
C ASP A 945 -30.86 -34.72 -7.38
N ALA A 946 -30.34 -34.70 -6.15
CA ALA A 946 -30.99 -35.26 -4.97
C ALA A 946 -32.11 -34.38 -4.39
N ILE A 947 -32.09 -33.06 -4.59
CA ILE A 947 -33.06 -32.13 -3.98
C ILE A 947 -34.52 -32.51 -4.30
N PRO A 948 -34.93 -32.73 -5.58
CA PRO A 948 -36.30 -33.15 -5.90
C PRO A 948 -36.64 -34.60 -5.51
N GLN A 949 -35.66 -35.37 -4.99
CA GLN A 949 -35.90 -36.70 -4.41
C GLN A 949 -36.06 -36.65 -2.88
N THR A 950 -35.49 -35.63 -2.21
CA THR A 950 -35.57 -35.46 -0.75
C THR A 950 -36.66 -34.50 -0.29
N LEU A 951 -37.03 -33.51 -1.11
CA LEU A 951 -38.04 -32.48 -0.79
C LEU A 951 -39.26 -32.59 -1.71
N LEU A 952 -40.45 -32.34 -1.16
CA LEU A 952 -41.66 -32.16 -1.96
C LEU A 952 -41.70 -30.72 -2.50
N LEU A 953 -41.28 -30.54 -3.75
CA LEU A 953 -41.27 -29.23 -4.40
C LEU A 953 -42.63 -28.94 -5.04
N GLU A 954 -43.36 -27.95 -4.50
CA GLU A 954 -44.62 -27.47 -5.07
C GLU A 954 -44.63 -25.92 -5.11
N GLY A 955 -45.43 -25.34 -6.01
CA GLY A 955 -45.62 -23.90 -6.09
C GLY A 955 -44.33 -23.11 -6.31
N GLN A 956 -44.01 -22.20 -5.38
CA GLN A 956 -42.85 -21.30 -5.45
C GLN A 956 -41.52 -22.04 -5.30
N ASP A 957 -41.46 -23.08 -4.47
CA ASP A 957 -40.24 -23.87 -4.20
C ASP A 957 -39.75 -24.60 -5.46
N GLN A 958 -40.69 -25.09 -6.28
CA GLN A 958 -40.38 -25.69 -7.58
C GLN A 958 -39.86 -24.67 -8.60
N VAL A 959 -40.32 -23.42 -8.55
CA VAL A 959 -39.87 -22.33 -9.44
C VAL A 959 -38.45 -21.89 -9.05
N GLU A 960 -38.21 -21.66 -7.76
CA GLU A 960 -36.88 -21.39 -7.20
C GLU A 960 -35.89 -22.51 -7.56
N TYR A 961 -36.25 -23.78 -7.31
CA TYR A 961 -35.39 -24.92 -7.68
C TYR A 961 -35.02 -24.91 -9.17
N ASN A 962 -35.97 -24.62 -10.07
CA ASN A 962 -35.68 -24.60 -11.51
C ASN A 962 -34.66 -23.51 -11.89
N TYR A 963 -34.71 -22.33 -11.25
CA TYR A 963 -33.70 -21.29 -11.45
C TYR A 963 -32.36 -21.65 -10.83
N PHE A 964 -32.36 -22.30 -9.65
CA PHE A 964 -31.15 -22.77 -8.98
C PHE A 964 -30.44 -23.87 -9.79
N ASP A 965 -31.19 -24.88 -10.24
CA ASP A 965 -30.75 -25.95 -11.13
C ASP A 965 -30.13 -25.41 -12.43
N SER A 966 -30.80 -24.43 -13.05
CA SER A 966 -30.27 -23.72 -14.22
C SER A 966 -28.94 -23.01 -13.94
N LEU A 967 -28.83 -22.30 -12.82
CA LEU A 967 -27.61 -21.58 -12.44
C LEU A 967 -26.46 -22.55 -12.09
N LYS A 968 -26.73 -23.58 -11.28
CA LYS A 968 -25.71 -24.54 -10.86
C LYS A 968 -25.25 -25.42 -12.01
N THR A 969 -26.12 -25.80 -12.94
CA THR A 969 -25.72 -26.48 -14.18
C THR A 969 -24.66 -25.68 -14.95
N LEU A 970 -24.79 -24.35 -15.02
CA LEU A 970 -23.77 -23.48 -15.65
C LEU A 970 -22.45 -23.46 -14.85
N GLN A 971 -22.50 -23.30 -13.52
CA GLN A 971 -21.30 -23.25 -12.68
C GLN A 971 -20.56 -24.61 -12.63
N ILE A 972 -21.28 -25.72 -12.49
CA ILE A 972 -20.75 -27.10 -12.55
C ILE A 972 -20.11 -27.35 -13.92
N SER A 973 -20.82 -27.03 -15.00
CA SER A 973 -20.31 -27.21 -16.37
C SER A 973 -19.03 -26.40 -16.63
N ALA A 974 -18.95 -25.16 -16.12
CA ALA A 974 -17.77 -24.32 -16.24
C ALA A 974 -16.58 -24.92 -15.47
N LEU A 975 -16.80 -25.34 -14.22
CA LEU A 975 -15.78 -25.95 -13.37
C LEU A 975 -15.24 -27.27 -13.97
N GLN A 976 -16.11 -28.14 -14.49
CA GLN A 976 -15.72 -29.36 -15.23
C GLN A 976 -14.91 -29.07 -16.50
N GLN A 977 -15.09 -27.89 -17.11
CA GLN A 977 -14.36 -27.45 -18.30
C GLN A 977 -13.09 -26.63 -17.97
N GLY A 978 -12.78 -26.40 -16.68
CA GLY A 978 -11.68 -25.53 -16.27
C GLY A 978 -11.87 -24.05 -16.65
N GLN A 979 -13.11 -23.61 -16.84
CA GLN A 979 -13.44 -22.21 -17.16
C GLN A 979 -13.49 -21.37 -15.89
N THR A 980 -13.01 -20.12 -15.98
CA THR A 980 -13.16 -19.14 -14.91
C THR A 980 -14.60 -18.65 -14.80
N GLU A 981 -15.00 -18.12 -13.63
CA GLU A 981 -16.33 -17.52 -13.48
C GLU A 981 -16.58 -16.37 -14.47
N GLN A 982 -15.55 -15.59 -14.79
CA GLN A 982 -15.67 -14.54 -15.79
C GLN A 982 -15.95 -15.11 -17.19
N GLN A 983 -15.25 -16.18 -17.59
CA GLN A 983 -15.51 -16.87 -18.86
C GLN A 983 -16.93 -17.47 -18.90
N MET A 984 -17.39 -18.03 -17.77
CA MET A 984 -18.76 -18.53 -17.61
C MET A 984 -19.78 -17.38 -17.74
N ALA A 985 -19.54 -16.24 -17.10
CA ALA A 985 -20.42 -15.08 -17.14
C ALA A 985 -20.44 -14.39 -18.53
N ASP A 986 -19.30 -14.36 -19.24
CA ASP A 986 -19.19 -13.87 -20.61
C ASP A 986 -19.90 -14.79 -21.62
N ALA A 987 -19.80 -16.11 -21.43
CA ALA A 987 -20.47 -17.09 -22.29
C ALA A 987 -22.00 -17.14 -22.08
N ASN A 988 -22.47 -16.88 -20.85
CA ASN A 988 -23.85 -17.13 -20.43
C ASN A 988 -24.62 -15.87 -20.00
N GLU A 989 -24.14 -14.67 -20.33
CA GLU A 989 -24.71 -13.37 -19.91
C GLU A 989 -26.25 -13.30 -20.04
N THR A 990 -26.82 -13.75 -21.16
CA THR A 990 -28.27 -13.74 -21.40
C THR A 990 -29.04 -14.73 -20.51
N ALA A 991 -28.45 -15.89 -20.20
CA ALA A 991 -29.06 -16.87 -19.31
C ALA A 991 -29.01 -16.40 -17.85
N LEU A 992 -27.85 -15.86 -17.43
CA LEU A 992 -27.70 -15.23 -16.12
C LEU A 992 -28.67 -14.04 -15.96
N ALA A 993 -28.85 -13.20 -16.99
CA ALA A 993 -29.81 -12.11 -16.96
C ALA A 993 -31.25 -12.62 -16.82
N GLY A 994 -31.63 -13.67 -17.55
CA GLY A 994 -32.95 -14.31 -17.41
C GLY A 994 -33.23 -14.94 -16.04
N ILE A 995 -32.18 -15.34 -15.31
CA ILE A 995 -32.27 -15.81 -13.91
C ILE A 995 -32.32 -14.59 -12.96
N ALA A 996 -31.49 -13.57 -13.19
CA ALA A 996 -31.42 -12.36 -12.38
C ALA A 996 -32.71 -11.53 -12.43
N ASP A 997 -33.32 -11.38 -13.61
CA ASP A 997 -34.55 -10.62 -13.83
C ASP A 997 -35.81 -11.32 -13.28
N ALA A 998 -35.70 -12.55 -12.75
CA ALA A 998 -36.81 -13.27 -12.13
C ALA A 998 -37.15 -12.78 -10.70
N GLY A 999 -36.33 -11.90 -10.10
CA GLY A 999 -36.66 -11.17 -8.87
C GLY A 999 -35.83 -11.58 -7.65
N ASP A 1000 -36.51 -11.86 -6.54
CA ASP A 1000 -35.91 -11.96 -5.19
C ASP A 1000 -35.49 -13.39 -4.79
N TYR A 1001 -35.57 -14.35 -5.73
CA TYR A 1001 -35.19 -15.75 -5.51
C TYR A 1001 -33.70 -15.92 -5.14
N TYR A 1002 -33.37 -16.98 -4.40
CA TYR A 1002 -31.99 -17.34 -4.01
C TYR A 1002 -31.08 -17.42 -5.25
N ALA A 1003 -31.55 -18.11 -6.29
CA ALA A 1003 -30.82 -18.21 -7.56
C ALA A 1003 -30.72 -16.86 -8.31
N SER A 1004 -31.78 -16.06 -8.30
CA SER A 1004 -31.77 -14.72 -8.90
C SER A 1004 -30.75 -13.81 -8.22
N ALA A 1005 -30.72 -13.78 -6.90
CA ALA A 1005 -29.74 -13.00 -6.13
C ALA A 1005 -28.28 -13.48 -6.38
N GLN A 1006 -28.06 -14.78 -6.60
CA GLN A 1006 -26.74 -15.27 -7.02
C GLN A 1006 -26.37 -14.79 -8.43
N ALA A 1007 -27.27 -14.89 -9.42
CA ALA A 1007 -27.04 -14.42 -10.78
C ALA A 1007 -26.86 -12.88 -10.86
N GLN A 1008 -27.62 -12.12 -10.07
CA GLN A 1008 -27.50 -10.66 -9.94
C GLN A 1008 -26.10 -10.25 -9.47
N ASN A 1009 -25.54 -10.92 -8.45
CA ASN A 1009 -24.19 -10.62 -7.98
C ASN A 1009 -23.09 -11.02 -8.98
N LEU A 1010 -23.25 -12.15 -9.70
CA LEU A 1010 -22.34 -12.55 -10.78
C LEU A 1010 -22.30 -11.51 -11.92
N LEU A 1011 -23.47 -10.99 -12.33
CA LEU A 1011 -23.57 -9.95 -13.36
C LEU A 1011 -23.05 -8.60 -12.87
N ASN A 1012 -23.25 -8.25 -11.60
CA ASN A 1012 -22.67 -7.04 -11.03
C ASN A 1012 -21.14 -7.08 -11.08
N GLU A 1013 -20.53 -8.18 -10.63
CA GLU A 1013 -19.08 -8.28 -10.48
C GLU A 1013 -18.34 -8.48 -11.80
N TYR A 1014 -18.83 -9.35 -12.70
CA TYR A 1014 -18.12 -9.69 -13.93
C TYR A 1014 -18.61 -8.94 -15.17
N LYS A 1015 -19.82 -8.35 -15.14
CA LYS A 1015 -20.49 -7.78 -16.32
C LYS A 1015 -20.89 -6.31 -16.16
N GLY A 1016 -20.57 -5.67 -15.03
CA GLY A 1016 -20.82 -4.25 -14.79
C GLY A 1016 -22.30 -3.88 -14.66
N TYR A 1017 -23.15 -4.85 -14.27
CA TYR A 1017 -24.53 -4.57 -13.91
C TYR A 1017 -24.61 -3.90 -12.53
N SER A 1018 -25.79 -3.35 -12.19
CA SER A 1018 -26.02 -2.65 -10.94
C SER A 1018 -27.32 -3.11 -10.25
N TYR A 1019 -27.55 -4.42 -10.21
CA TYR A 1019 -28.67 -5.01 -9.48
C TYR A 1019 -28.50 -4.76 -7.98
N GLN A 1020 -29.38 -3.95 -7.41
CA GLN A 1020 -29.64 -3.84 -5.98
C GLN A 1020 -31.17 -3.75 -5.82
N PRO A 1021 -31.81 -4.53 -4.94
CA PRO A 1021 -33.24 -4.41 -4.72
C PRO A 1021 -33.59 -3.06 -4.07
N ALA A 1022 -34.78 -2.54 -4.39
CA ALA A 1022 -35.21 -1.24 -3.93
C ALA A 1022 -35.53 -1.27 -2.42
N ILE A 1023 -35.21 -0.19 -1.70
CA ILE A 1023 -35.60 -0.03 -0.30
C ILE A 1023 -37.00 0.58 -0.27
N VAL A 1024 -37.99 -0.14 0.27
CA VAL A 1024 -39.36 0.38 0.38
C VAL A 1024 -39.55 0.95 1.78
N LEU A 1025 -39.88 2.24 1.86
CA LEU A 1025 -40.13 2.96 3.12
C LEU A 1025 -41.64 3.12 3.39
N PRO A 1026 -42.07 3.14 4.66
CA PRO A 1026 -43.46 3.43 5.05
C PRO A 1026 -44.08 4.68 4.39
N GLY A 1027 -45.21 4.47 3.70
CA GLY A 1027 -45.99 5.52 3.03
C GLY A 1027 -46.82 6.38 3.99
N SER A 1028 -47.06 7.64 3.61
CA SER A 1028 -47.75 8.63 4.44
C SER A 1028 -49.26 8.74 4.17
N GLY A 1029 -50.02 7.75 4.65
CA GLY A 1029 -51.49 7.78 4.64
C GLY A 1029 -52.16 6.70 3.79
N GLN A 1030 -53.49 6.61 3.86
CA GLN A 1030 -54.26 5.49 3.31
C GLN A 1030 -54.28 5.43 1.77
N GLN A 1031 -54.11 4.22 1.25
CA GLN A 1031 -54.66 3.69 -0.01
C GLN A 1031 -54.80 4.67 -1.18
N GLY A 1032 -53.73 4.77 -1.96
CA GLY A 1032 -53.77 5.28 -3.34
C GLY A 1032 -52.76 4.52 -4.18
N LEU A 1033 -53.22 3.83 -5.23
CA LEU A 1033 -52.35 3.08 -6.15
C LEU A 1033 -51.28 3.99 -6.75
N LYS A 1034 -50.06 3.88 -6.24
CA LYS A 1034 -48.85 4.37 -6.92
C LYS A 1034 -48.13 3.13 -7.44
N LEU A 1035 -48.04 2.99 -8.75
CA LEU A 1035 -47.04 2.12 -9.36
C LEU A 1035 -45.66 2.54 -8.84
N PRO A 1036 -44.70 1.60 -8.69
CA PRO A 1036 -43.31 1.98 -8.59
C PRO A 1036 -42.95 2.95 -9.72
N GLU A 1037 -42.14 3.96 -9.42
CA GLU A 1037 -41.42 4.66 -10.49
C GLU A 1037 -40.51 3.63 -11.16
N GLU A 1038 -40.41 3.68 -12.50
CA GLU A 1038 -39.66 2.67 -13.28
C GLU A 1038 -38.26 2.48 -12.69
N VAL A 1039 -37.84 1.22 -12.55
CA VAL A 1039 -36.61 0.75 -11.88
C VAL A 1039 -35.50 1.78 -12.03
N THR A 1040 -35.30 2.59 -10.99
CA THR A 1040 -34.58 3.86 -11.15
C THR A 1040 -33.10 3.59 -11.16
N PHE A 1041 -32.54 3.36 -12.35
CA PHE A 1041 -31.15 3.02 -12.59
C PHE A 1041 -30.20 4.12 -12.06
N GLN A 1042 -29.82 4.04 -10.78
CA GLN A 1042 -28.73 4.83 -10.20
C GLN A 1042 -27.38 4.28 -10.66
N GLN A 1043 -27.11 4.42 -11.97
CA GLN A 1043 -25.82 4.09 -12.57
C GLN A 1043 -24.71 5.01 -12.06
N GLU A 1044 -23.51 4.47 -11.90
CA GLU A 1044 -22.28 5.22 -11.57
C GLU A 1044 -21.95 6.32 -12.60
N GLU A 1045 -21.13 7.28 -12.17
CA GLU A 1045 -20.57 8.32 -13.05
C GLU A 1045 -19.47 7.73 -13.94
N GLY A 1046 -19.61 7.85 -15.26
CA GLY A 1046 -18.63 7.32 -16.21
C GLY A 1046 -19.16 7.23 -17.64
N LEU A 1047 -18.29 6.83 -18.57
CA LEU A 1047 -18.64 6.53 -19.95
C LEU A 1047 -19.41 5.21 -20.03
N GLN A 1048 -20.62 5.22 -20.59
CA GLN A 1048 -21.50 4.04 -20.70
C GLN A 1048 -22.16 3.97 -22.07
N LEU A 1049 -22.33 2.74 -22.59
CA LEU A 1049 -23.01 2.45 -23.85
C LEU A 1049 -23.64 1.06 -23.82
N ARG A 1050 -24.97 0.97 -23.75
CA ARG A 1050 -25.74 -0.29 -23.77
C ARG A 1050 -26.79 -0.24 -24.88
N ALA A 1051 -27.10 -1.39 -25.46
CA ALA A 1051 -28.09 -1.55 -26.53
C ALA A 1051 -29.15 -2.57 -26.08
N VAL A 1052 -30.44 -2.20 -26.08
CA VAL A 1052 -31.55 -3.01 -25.54
C VAL A 1052 -32.79 -2.88 -26.46
N PRO A 1053 -33.53 -3.96 -26.80
CA PRO A 1053 -33.19 -5.35 -26.58
C PRO A 1053 -31.95 -5.78 -27.39
N ASN A 1054 -31.24 -6.80 -26.91
CA ASN A 1054 -30.12 -7.42 -27.62
C ASN A 1054 -30.11 -8.91 -27.28
N PRO A 1055 -30.45 -9.82 -28.22
CA PRO A 1055 -30.76 -9.58 -29.63
C PRO A 1055 -32.00 -8.68 -29.89
N ALA A 1056 -31.91 -7.87 -30.94
CA ALA A 1056 -32.96 -6.96 -31.39
C ALA A 1056 -33.75 -7.55 -32.57
N LYS A 1057 -35.01 -7.12 -32.72
CA LYS A 1057 -35.87 -7.45 -33.87
C LYS A 1057 -36.11 -6.25 -34.79
N ASP A 1058 -36.96 -5.34 -34.32
CA ASP A 1058 -37.43 -4.19 -35.11
C ASP A 1058 -36.81 -2.86 -34.65
N PHE A 1059 -36.39 -2.77 -33.39
CA PHE A 1059 -35.74 -1.60 -32.80
C PHE A 1059 -34.62 -2.01 -31.84
N VAL A 1060 -33.72 -1.07 -31.57
CA VAL A 1060 -32.81 -1.12 -30.43
C VAL A 1060 -32.64 0.28 -29.83
N ASP A 1061 -32.88 0.39 -28.53
CA ASP A 1061 -32.66 1.57 -27.73
C ASP A 1061 -31.21 1.60 -27.22
N VAL A 1062 -30.51 2.69 -27.55
CA VAL A 1062 -29.12 2.92 -27.15
C VAL A 1062 -29.10 3.78 -25.90
N HIS A 1063 -28.88 3.16 -24.75
CA HIS A 1063 -28.65 3.86 -23.48
C HIS A 1063 -27.19 4.32 -23.44
N TYR A 1064 -26.95 5.59 -23.14
CA TYR A 1064 -25.60 6.18 -23.13
C TYR A 1064 -25.39 7.16 -21.98
N ARG A 1065 -24.14 7.29 -21.55
CA ARG A 1065 -23.64 8.33 -20.65
C ARG A 1065 -22.23 8.72 -21.07
N LEU A 1066 -21.94 10.02 -21.01
CA LEU A 1066 -20.62 10.60 -21.29
C LEU A 1066 -19.96 10.99 -19.97
N ASP A 1067 -18.65 10.74 -19.87
CA ASP A 1067 -17.81 11.16 -18.75
C ASP A 1067 -17.70 12.69 -18.63
N LYS A 1068 -17.72 13.40 -19.77
CA LYS A 1068 -17.60 14.86 -19.84
C LYS A 1068 -18.46 15.49 -20.94
N SER A 1069 -18.44 16.82 -20.99
CA SER A 1069 -19.01 17.57 -22.12
C SER A 1069 -18.09 17.47 -23.34
N TYR A 1070 -18.64 17.11 -24.49
CA TYR A 1070 -17.98 17.14 -25.80
C TYR A 1070 -18.69 18.15 -26.71
N SER A 1071 -18.06 18.57 -27.82
CA SER A 1071 -18.65 19.56 -28.74
C SER A 1071 -19.64 18.97 -29.75
N SER A 1072 -19.50 17.69 -30.08
CA SER A 1072 -20.35 16.95 -31.01
C SER A 1072 -20.35 15.46 -30.67
N THR A 1073 -21.53 14.90 -30.40
CA THR A 1073 -21.71 13.52 -29.89
C THR A 1073 -22.74 12.76 -30.71
N ARG A 1074 -22.48 11.48 -31.00
CA ARG A 1074 -23.35 10.63 -31.84
C ARG A 1074 -23.23 9.14 -31.53
N ALA A 1075 -24.36 8.43 -31.64
CA ALA A 1075 -24.39 6.97 -31.77
C ALA A 1075 -24.32 6.59 -33.26
N ILE A 1076 -23.59 5.53 -33.62
CA ILE A 1076 -23.45 5.06 -35.00
C ILE A 1076 -23.57 3.56 -35.08
N LEU A 1077 -24.48 3.08 -35.91
CA LEU A 1077 -24.66 1.67 -36.24
C LEU A 1077 -23.88 1.34 -37.52
N THR A 1078 -22.96 0.37 -37.46
CA THR A 1078 -22.18 -0.12 -38.61
C THR A 1078 -22.34 -1.63 -38.79
N ASP A 1079 -22.13 -2.11 -40.02
CA ASP A 1079 -21.81 -3.53 -40.22
C ASP A 1079 -20.35 -3.84 -39.82
N LEU A 1080 -19.97 -5.12 -39.87
CA LEU A 1080 -18.62 -5.61 -39.53
C LEU A 1080 -17.51 -5.14 -40.50
N SER A 1081 -17.84 -4.53 -41.65
CA SER A 1081 -16.86 -3.88 -42.53
C SER A 1081 -16.56 -2.43 -42.12
N GLY A 1082 -17.21 -1.93 -41.07
CA GLY A 1082 -17.11 -0.54 -40.61
C GLY A 1082 -17.96 0.44 -41.43
N LYS A 1083 -18.74 -0.04 -42.41
CA LYS A 1083 -19.67 0.76 -43.19
C LYS A 1083 -20.82 1.24 -42.30
N VAL A 1084 -20.98 2.55 -42.21
CA VAL A 1084 -22.08 3.20 -41.48
C VAL A 1084 -23.42 2.89 -42.17
N LEU A 1085 -24.38 2.41 -41.37
CA LEU A 1085 -25.75 2.12 -41.77
C LEU A 1085 -26.71 3.18 -41.25
N GLN A 1086 -26.51 3.64 -40.02
CA GLN A 1086 -27.25 4.72 -39.38
C GLN A 1086 -26.34 5.50 -38.42
N GLY A 1087 -26.60 6.80 -38.25
CA GLY A 1087 -25.95 7.61 -37.23
C GLY A 1087 -26.92 8.67 -36.70
N THR A 1088 -26.90 8.89 -35.39
CA THR A 1088 -27.85 9.79 -34.70
C THR A 1088 -27.10 10.65 -33.69
N ALA A 1089 -27.29 11.95 -33.76
CA ALA A 1089 -26.68 12.89 -32.82
C ALA A 1089 -27.30 12.74 -31.42
N LEU A 1090 -26.48 12.81 -30.39
CA LEU A 1090 -26.85 12.65 -29.00
C LEU A 1090 -26.75 14.03 -28.32
N PRO A 1091 -27.87 14.71 -28.01
CA PRO A 1091 -27.87 16.11 -27.61
C PRO A 1091 -27.50 16.33 -26.13
N ASP A 1092 -27.66 15.31 -25.29
CA ASP A 1092 -27.50 15.38 -23.83
C ASP A 1092 -26.26 14.61 -23.35
N LYS A 1093 -25.86 14.81 -22.09
CA LYS A 1093 -24.76 14.03 -21.47
C LYS A 1093 -25.09 12.55 -21.27
N SER A 1094 -26.38 12.23 -21.15
CA SER A 1094 -26.88 10.87 -21.01
C SER A 1094 -28.32 10.80 -21.48
N GLY A 1095 -28.74 9.62 -21.91
CA GLY A 1095 -30.11 9.40 -22.34
C GLY A 1095 -30.30 8.05 -23.02
N VAL A 1096 -31.43 7.93 -23.72
CA VAL A 1096 -31.81 6.75 -24.49
C VAL A 1096 -32.11 7.20 -25.92
N GLN A 1097 -31.45 6.58 -26.91
CA GLN A 1097 -31.63 6.88 -28.32
C GLN A 1097 -32.15 5.66 -29.07
N HIS A 1098 -33.43 5.71 -29.46
CA HIS A 1098 -34.09 4.69 -30.28
C HIS A 1098 -33.50 4.61 -31.69
N LEU A 1099 -33.21 3.40 -32.17
CA LEU A 1099 -32.79 3.09 -33.54
C LEU A 1099 -33.71 2.03 -34.17
N ASP A 1100 -34.32 2.37 -35.31
CA ASP A 1100 -35.09 1.43 -36.15
C ASP A 1100 -34.14 0.47 -36.90
N VAL A 1101 -34.15 -0.80 -36.51
CA VAL A 1101 -33.35 -1.88 -37.13
C VAL A 1101 -34.20 -2.87 -37.93
N SER A 1102 -35.51 -2.64 -38.03
CA SER A 1102 -36.48 -3.50 -38.75
C SER A 1102 -36.13 -3.76 -40.21
N LYS A 1103 -35.25 -2.94 -40.81
CA LYS A 1103 -34.80 -3.03 -42.21
C LYS A 1103 -33.46 -3.72 -42.40
N LEU A 1104 -32.75 -4.08 -41.32
CA LEU A 1104 -31.46 -4.78 -41.39
C LEU A 1104 -31.66 -6.29 -41.60
N GLU A 1105 -30.67 -6.96 -42.18
CA GLU A 1105 -30.69 -8.43 -42.31
C GLU A 1105 -30.27 -9.09 -41.00
N GLN A 1106 -30.64 -10.37 -40.80
CA GLN A 1106 -30.23 -11.15 -39.63
C GLN A 1106 -28.70 -11.23 -39.59
N GLY A 1107 -28.08 -10.80 -38.50
CA GLY A 1107 -26.63 -10.67 -38.43
C GLY A 1107 -26.11 -9.92 -37.20
N VAL A 1108 -24.79 -9.68 -37.19
CA VAL A 1108 -24.11 -8.95 -36.12
C VAL A 1108 -23.68 -7.57 -36.63
N TYR A 1109 -23.97 -6.55 -35.84
CA TYR A 1109 -23.66 -5.15 -36.11
C TYR A 1109 -23.01 -4.51 -34.88
N LEU A 1110 -22.38 -3.36 -35.06
CA LEU A 1110 -21.71 -2.61 -33.99
C LEU A 1110 -22.37 -1.25 -33.81
N ILE A 1111 -22.63 -0.87 -32.57
CA ILE A 1111 -23.07 0.48 -32.17
C ILE A 1111 -21.90 1.16 -31.49
N ALA A 1112 -21.37 2.22 -32.09
CA ALA A 1112 -20.27 3.02 -31.57
C ALA A 1112 -20.79 4.36 -31.00
N LEU A 1113 -20.24 4.76 -29.86
CA LEU A 1113 -20.38 6.10 -29.31
C LEU A 1113 -19.18 6.93 -29.76
N GLU A 1114 -19.42 7.93 -30.60
CA GLU A 1114 -18.38 8.84 -31.09
C GLU A 1114 -18.61 10.26 -30.58
N ALA A 1115 -17.53 10.92 -30.18
CA ALA A 1115 -17.51 12.30 -29.73
C ALA A 1115 -16.30 13.05 -30.31
N ASP A 1116 -16.50 14.27 -30.79
CA ASP A 1116 -15.48 15.15 -31.37
C ASP A 1116 -14.58 14.50 -32.45
N GLY A 1117 -15.14 13.51 -33.16
CA GLY A 1117 -14.46 12.73 -34.21
C GLY A 1117 -13.67 11.52 -33.73
N GLN A 1118 -13.61 11.28 -32.41
CA GLN A 1118 -13.02 10.08 -31.81
C GLN A 1118 -14.12 9.09 -31.38
N ARG A 1119 -13.76 7.81 -31.27
CA ARG A 1119 -14.65 6.74 -30.81
C ARG A 1119 -14.34 6.43 -29.35
N LEU A 1120 -15.34 6.59 -28.48
CA LEU A 1120 -15.21 6.45 -27.02
C LEU A 1120 -15.53 5.03 -26.57
N LEU A 1121 -16.65 4.48 -27.05
CA LEU A 1121 -17.12 3.12 -26.72
C LEU A 1121 -17.69 2.44 -27.96
N THR A 1122 -17.81 1.12 -27.90
CA THR A 1122 -18.54 0.31 -28.90
C THR A 1122 -19.19 -0.88 -28.22
N THR A 1123 -20.44 -1.16 -28.58
CA THR A 1123 -21.19 -2.34 -28.16
C THR A 1123 -21.67 -3.14 -29.37
N ARG A 1124 -21.90 -4.44 -29.19
CA ARG A 1124 -22.31 -5.38 -30.25
C ARG A 1124 -23.82 -5.60 -30.17
N VAL A 1125 -24.54 -5.36 -31.26
CA VAL A 1125 -25.96 -5.73 -31.38
C VAL A 1125 -26.14 -6.89 -32.35
N VAL A 1126 -27.00 -7.84 -31.99
CA VAL A 1126 -27.38 -8.97 -32.85
C VAL A 1126 -28.80 -8.76 -33.34
N ILE A 1127 -29.02 -8.72 -34.66
CA ILE A 1127 -30.36 -8.65 -35.25
C ILE A 1127 -30.85 -10.07 -35.50
N VAL A 1128 -32.01 -10.41 -34.94
CA VAL A 1128 -32.74 -11.67 -35.16
C VAL A 1128 -34.13 -11.37 -35.69
N LYS A 1129 -34.63 -12.18 -36.61
CA LYS A 1129 -35.94 -11.99 -37.24
C LYS A 1129 -36.77 -13.26 -37.07
#